data_AF-A0A7S6MIF7-F1
#
_entry.id   AF-A0A7S6MIF7-F1
#
_cell.length_a   1.000
_cell.length_b   1.000
_cell.length_c   1.000
_cell.angle_alpha   90.00
_cell.angle_beta   90.00
_cell.angle_gamma   90.00
#
_symmetry.space_group_name_H-M   'P 1'
#
loop_
_entity.id
_entity.type
_entity.pdbx_description
1 polymer ?
#
loop_
_entity_poly.entity_id
_entity_poly.type
_entity_poly.pdbx_seq_one_letter_code
_entity_poly.pdbx_strand_id
1 'polypeptide(L)'
;MKQVVILAGGKGTRLAERLNGLPKPLIDICGMPLLERQILLAKRYGFTDVLVLVNHAAQFIIDFCASRNNWGLRLTCLNDGVPRGTAGATLAALDHLAEEFLVMYGDTMLEVDLNRFQQAHMAHPRAAATLFLHPNDHPNDSDLVEVNDDGGIAAFHPYPHDPSCYYPNLVNAALYWVRKSAFLPFRGKEGQIDFAKHLFPEMLVAGQELAGYISPEYIKDSGTPNRLDKVCKDFMSGRITRSNLDQQQVAVFLDRDGTINREVGHLANADALELLPGVSQALRQLNQSDYRSIIVTNQPVLARGDCSMAELRRIHARMETLLGHEGAYLDRIYFCPHHPDSGFPGEVAALKIDCNCRKPKTGLIEAACREFNIDLFGSWFIGDTLVDVATAHAIGLRAILVETGYAGMDYRAKAWPDYTLPDLPHAVDFILNDHRQLLEFAAMQTAEVKAGDLVLVGGLSRSGKSNFSSAVIESLRLRGLTAHRLPLDAWLIDDQQRTAGVKGRYDLPAVSQLLQARTSGMQQLELGVYHKLQRRQMESGIPITINPQDVIIVDGTIALELAHLFPDAHRFFVEIAEDERKRRVLKEYRLRGCNDEEAEFIYNSRQQDEVPYIFAGANGANRLNIQLTNQHFNT
;
A
#
# COMPACT_ATOMS: atom_id res chain seq x y z
N MET A 1 -8.63 -36.24 8.02
CA MET A 1 -9.10 -35.47 9.19
C MET A 1 -8.13 -34.30 9.37
N LYS A 2 -8.61 -33.05 9.38
CA LYS A 2 -7.73 -31.88 9.59
C LYS A 2 -7.47 -31.72 11.09
N GLN A 3 -6.20 -31.73 11.50
CA GLN A 3 -5.78 -31.66 12.90
C GLN A 3 -5.03 -30.35 13.19
N VAL A 4 -5.33 -29.73 14.33
CA VAL A 4 -4.59 -28.61 14.89
C VAL A 4 -4.03 -28.97 16.27
N VAL A 5 -2.80 -28.52 16.52
CA VAL A 5 -2.08 -28.65 17.78
C VAL A 5 -1.95 -27.26 18.40
N ILE A 6 -2.46 -27.08 19.61
CA ILE A 6 -2.37 -25.81 20.35
C ILE A 6 -1.40 -25.97 21.52
N LEU A 7 -0.33 -25.17 21.54
CA LEU A 7 0.70 -25.18 22.58
C LEU A 7 0.27 -24.29 23.75
N ALA A 8 -0.14 -24.91 24.85
CA ALA A 8 -0.80 -24.26 25.98
C ALA A 8 -0.02 -24.42 27.32
N GLY A 9 1.31 -24.53 27.26
CA GLY A 9 2.15 -24.84 28.42
C GLY A 9 2.83 -23.66 29.14
N GLY A 10 2.62 -22.41 28.69
CA GLY A 10 3.37 -21.24 29.18
C GLY A 10 3.00 -20.75 30.59
N LYS A 11 3.99 -20.31 31.38
CA LYS A 11 3.82 -19.86 32.79
C LYS A 11 3.10 -18.52 32.98
N GLY A 12 3.05 -17.64 31.99
CA GLY A 12 2.28 -16.39 32.10
C GLY A 12 2.86 -15.28 33.00
N THR A 13 4.11 -15.39 33.46
CA THR A 13 4.67 -14.54 34.53
C THR A 13 4.55 -13.03 34.28
N ARG A 14 4.77 -12.58 33.03
CA ARG A 14 4.69 -11.15 32.65
C ARG A 14 3.27 -10.58 32.62
N LEU A 15 2.25 -11.43 32.70
CA LEU A 15 0.83 -11.06 32.58
C LEU A 15 0.04 -11.42 33.85
N ALA A 16 0.72 -11.80 34.93
CA ALA A 16 0.13 -12.38 36.13
C ALA A 16 -1.02 -11.54 36.72
N GLU A 17 -0.87 -10.21 36.76
CA GLU A 17 -1.89 -9.28 37.27
C GLU A 17 -3.19 -9.26 36.46
N ARG A 18 -3.12 -9.58 35.16
CA ARG A 18 -4.29 -9.61 34.26
C ARG A 18 -4.93 -10.99 34.19
N LEU A 19 -4.19 -12.03 34.55
CA LEU A 19 -4.63 -13.42 34.43
C LEU A 19 -5.55 -13.86 35.57
N ASN A 20 -5.55 -13.16 36.71
CA ASN A 20 -6.38 -13.51 37.89
C ASN A 20 -6.26 -15.01 38.29
N GLY A 21 -5.05 -15.57 38.17
CA GLY A 21 -4.77 -16.98 38.48
C GLY A 21 -5.05 -17.98 37.33
N LEU A 22 -5.61 -17.53 36.20
CA LEU A 22 -5.83 -18.35 35.02
C LEU A 22 -4.54 -18.54 34.20
N PRO A 23 -4.39 -19.67 33.49
CA PRO A 23 -3.31 -19.83 32.52
C PRO A 23 -3.50 -18.90 31.31
N LYS A 24 -2.40 -18.47 30.69
CA LYS A 24 -2.39 -17.57 29.52
C LYS A 24 -3.42 -17.89 28.44
N PRO A 25 -3.58 -19.15 27.98
CA PRO A 25 -4.57 -19.47 26.95
C PRO A 25 -6.02 -19.19 27.36
N LEU A 26 -6.30 -19.06 28.65
CA LEU A 26 -7.63 -18.74 29.15
C LEU A 26 -7.81 -17.24 29.44
N ILE A 27 -6.88 -16.39 28.98
CA ILE A 27 -7.06 -14.95 29.12
C ILE A 27 -8.29 -14.48 28.36
N ASP A 28 -9.10 -13.64 29.01
CA ASP A 28 -10.25 -13.02 28.39
C ASP A 28 -9.80 -11.93 27.42
N ILE A 29 -10.23 -12.05 26.17
CA ILE A 29 -10.12 -11.00 25.16
C ILE A 29 -11.54 -10.63 24.81
N CYS A 30 -12.03 -9.50 25.31
CA CYS A 30 -13.36 -8.98 24.99
C CYS A 30 -14.50 -10.01 25.16
N GLY A 31 -14.56 -10.69 26.31
CA GLY A 31 -15.66 -11.56 26.71
C GLY A 31 -15.56 -13.02 26.23
N MET A 32 -14.43 -13.43 25.68
CA MET A 32 -14.17 -14.84 25.33
C MET A 32 -12.70 -15.20 25.57
N PRO A 33 -12.43 -16.36 26.20
CA PRO A 33 -11.08 -16.87 26.37
C PRO A 33 -10.34 -17.07 25.04
N LEU A 34 -9.05 -16.75 25.00
CA LEU A 34 -8.22 -16.87 23.79
C LEU A 34 -8.23 -18.29 23.20
N LEU A 35 -8.11 -19.32 24.03
CA LEU A 35 -8.15 -20.72 23.59
C LEU A 35 -9.48 -21.08 22.91
N GLU A 36 -10.60 -20.58 23.46
CA GLU A 36 -11.92 -20.78 22.86
C GLU A 36 -12.01 -20.09 21.49
N ARG A 37 -11.44 -18.89 21.34
CA ARG A 37 -11.35 -18.19 20.05
C ARG A 37 -10.56 -19.01 19.03
N GLN A 38 -9.40 -19.54 19.40
CA GLN A 38 -8.55 -20.35 18.51
C GLN A 38 -9.24 -21.65 18.08
N ILE A 39 -9.94 -22.33 19.00
CA ILE A 39 -10.69 -23.56 18.69
C ILE A 39 -11.85 -23.25 17.73
N LEU A 40 -12.57 -22.15 17.94
CA LEU A 40 -13.66 -21.74 17.05
C LEU A 40 -13.15 -21.31 15.67
N LEU A 41 -11.99 -20.65 15.59
CA LEU A 41 -11.33 -20.35 14.33
C LEU A 41 -10.96 -21.64 13.57
N ALA A 42 -10.32 -22.60 14.25
CA ALA A 42 -9.99 -23.90 13.65
C ALA A 42 -11.27 -24.61 13.16
N LYS A 43 -12.34 -24.61 13.97
CA LYS A 43 -13.63 -25.17 13.57
C LYS A 43 -14.20 -24.49 12.31
N ARG A 44 -14.13 -23.16 12.23
CA ARG A 44 -14.58 -22.38 11.05
C ARG A 44 -13.89 -22.85 9.76
N TYR A 45 -12.62 -23.22 9.85
CA TYR A 45 -11.81 -23.71 8.73
C TYR A 45 -11.82 -25.25 8.55
N GLY A 46 -12.77 -25.94 9.20
CA GLY A 46 -13.03 -27.36 9.00
C GLY A 46 -12.08 -28.30 9.75
N PHE A 47 -11.34 -27.81 10.74
CA PHE A 47 -10.60 -28.68 11.65
C PHE A 47 -11.59 -29.47 12.51
N THR A 48 -11.31 -30.76 12.66
CA THR A 48 -12.20 -31.72 13.36
C THR A 48 -11.51 -32.41 14.53
N ASP A 49 -10.18 -32.33 14.60
CA ASP A 49 -9.35 -32.88 15.66
C ASP A 49 -8.44 -31.78 16.24
N VAL A 50 -8.53 -31.56 17.55
CA VAL A 50 -7.78 -30.53 18.28
C VAL A 50 -6.99 -31.22 19.39
N LEU A 51 -5.66 -31.11 19.32
CA LEU A 51 -4.76 -31.55 20.37
C LEU A 51 -4.22 -30.34 21.13
N VAL A 52 -4.54 -30.21 22.41
CA VAL A 52 -4.02 -29.14 23.27
C VAL A 52 -2.88 -29.71 24.12
N LEU A 53 -1.66 -29.24 23.88
CA LEU A 53 -0.48 -29.63 24.67
C LEU A 53 -0.38 -28.72 25.89
N VAL A 54 -0.71 -29.26 27.06
CA VAL A 54 -0.78 -28.50 28.33
C VAL A 54 0.37 -28.91 29.26
N ASN A 55 0.82 -27.98 30.12
CA ASN A 55 1.81 -28.28 31.15
C ASN A 55 1.53 -27.45 32.41
N HIS A 56 1.94 -26.18 32.43
CA HIS A 56 1.66 -25.28 33.54
C HIS A 56 0.16 -25.05 33.70
N ALA A 57 -0.36 -25.20 34.93
CA ALA A 57 -1.79 -25.03 35.24
C ALA A 57 -2.72 -25.85 34.32
N ALA A 58 -2.25 -27.04 33.88
CA ALA A 58 -2.95 -27.91 32.94
C ALA A 58 -4.40 -28.22 33.33
N GLN A 59 -4.67 -28.43 34.63
CA GLN A 59 -6.00 -28.79 35.11
C GLN A 59 -7.05 -27.72 34.76
N PHE A 60 -6.71 -26.43 34.86
CA PHE A 60 -7.63 -25.35 34.48
C PHE A 60 -8.03 -25.42 33.00
N ILE A 61 -7.08 -25.74 32.11
CA ILE A 61 -7.34 -25.86 30.67
C ILE A 61 -8.17 -27.11 30.38
N ILE A 62 -7.87 -28.22 31.04
CA ILE A 62 -8.61 -29.48 30.91
C ILE A 62 -10.07 -29.29 31.34
N ASP A 63 -10.29 -28.71 32.53
CA ASP A 63 -11.62 -28.45 33.08
C ASP A 63 -12.39 -27.47 32.19
N PHE A 64 -11.73 -26.42 31.71
CA PHE A 64 -12.32 -25.47 30.77
C PHE A 64 -12.82 -26.16 29.50
N CYS A 65 -11.99 -26.97 28.84
CA CYS A 65 -12.37 -27.67 27.62
C CYS A 65 -13.53 -28.66 27.87
N ALA A 66 -13.49 -29.39 28.98
CA ALA A 66 -14.56 -30.30 29.37
C ALA A 66 -15.90 -29.57 29.60
N SER A 67 -15.88 -28.39 30.23
CA SER A 67 -17.08 -27.58 30.49
C SER A 67 -17.81 -27.08 29.24
N ARG A 68 -17.12 -27.05 28.08
CA ARG A 68 -17.62 -26.54 26.80
C ARG A 68 -18.15 -27.64 25.87
N ASN A 69 -18.25 -28.88 26.36
CA ASN A 69 -18.65 -30.04 25.57
C ASN A 69 -17.84 -30.17 24.25
N ASN A 70 -16.55 -29.84 24.33
CA ASN A 70 -15.57 -29.92 23.24
C ASN A 70 -15.98 -29.22 21.92
N TRP A 71 -16.92 -28.26 21.96
CA TRP A 71 -17.43 -27.53 20.79
C TRP A 71 -17.90 -28.43 19.63
N GLY A 72 -18.24 -29.71 19.90
CA GLY A 72 -18.58 -30.69 18.86
C GLY A 72 -17.39 -31.18 18.01
N LEU A 73 -16.17 -31.07 18.53
CA LEU A 73 -14.92 -31.52 17.91
C LEU A 73 -14.34 -32.73 18.68
N ARG A 74 -13.45 -33.47 18.05
CA ARG A 74 -12.54 -34.37 18.78
C ARG A 74 -11.48 -33.50 19.44
N LEU A 75 -11.52 -33.36 20.75
CA LEU A 75 -10.56 -32.55 21.51
C LEU A 75 -9.85 -33.41 22.54
N THR A 76 -8.52 -33.36 22.55
CA THR A 76 -7.66 -34.05 23.51
C THR A 76 -6.72 -33.06 24.16
N CYS A 77 -6.67 -33.04 25.49
CA CYS A 77 -5.63 -32.32 26.24
C CYS A 77 -4.55 -33.32 26.67
N LEU A 78 -3.30 -33.09 26.25
CA LEU A 78 -2.17 -33.94 26.60
C LEU A 78 -1.24 -33.21 27.57
N ASN A 79 -1.06 -33.80 28.76
CA ASN A 79 -0.09 -33.36 29.76
C ASN A 79 0.92 -34.48 29.98
N ASP A 80 2.17 -34.30 29.55
CA ASP A 80 3.24 -35.26 29.80
C ASP A 80 4.05 -34.94 31.06
N GLY A 81 3.69 -33.86 31.79
CA GLY A 81 4.33 -33.43 33.03
C GLY A 81 5.72 -32.81 32.88
N VAL A 82 6.33 -32.83 31.68
CA VAL A 82 7.72 -32.41 31.45
C VAL A 82 7.75 -31.09 30.68
N PRO A 83 8.39 -30.03 31.18
CA PRO A 83 8.50 -28.78 30.44
C PRO A 83 9.56 -28.92 29.31
N ARG A 84 9.13 -29.38 28.13
CA ARG A 84 9.99 -29.66 26.96
C ARG A 84 10.16 -28.49 25.99
N GLY A 85 9.58 -27.33 26.27
CA GLY A 85 9.49 -26.23 25.30
C GLY A 85 8.46 -26.51 24.20
N THR A 86 8.35 -25.61 23.23
CA THR A 86 7.29 -25.61 22.19
C THR A 86 7.49 -26.75 21.19
N ALA A 87 8.68 -26.81 20.58
CA ALA A 87 9.05 -27.87 19.65
C ALA A 87 9.21 -29.21 20.38
N GLY A 88 9.82 -29.23 21.57
CA GLY A 88 10.03 -30.47 22.31
C GLY A 88 8.71 -31.13 22.75
N ALA A 89 7.70 -30.36 23.17
CA ALA A 89 6.37 -30.89 23.45
C ALA A 89 5.71 -31.48 22.20
N THR A 90 5.87 -30.83 21.04
CA THR A 90 5.33 -31.32 19.77
C THR A 90 6.01 -32.63 19.34
N LEU A 91 7.34 -32.72 19.48
CA LEU A 91 8.13 -33.93 19.18
C LEU A 91 7.76 -35.10 20.10
N ALA A 92 7.46 -34.83 21.37
CA ALA A 92 6.99 -35.86 22.30
C ALA A 92 5.59 -36.38 21.94
N ALA A 93 4.77 -35.56 21.28
CA ALA A 93 3.40 -35.89 20.92
C ALA A 93 3.23 -36.55 19.53
N LEU A 94 4.31 -36.83 18.78
CA LEU A 94 4.26 -37.30 17.38
C LEU A 94 3.33 -38.51 17.12
N ASP A 95 3.15 -39.39 18.11
CA ASP A 95 2.26 -40.56 17.99
C ASP A 95 0.76 -40.18 17.99
N HIS A 96 0.42 -38.99 18.47
CA HIS A 96 -0.93 -38.41 18.46
C HIS A 96 -1.19 -37.49 17.25
N LEU A 97 -0.15 -37.21 16.44
CA LEU A 97 -0.24 -36.26 15.35
C LEU A 97 -0.58 -36.92 14.02
N ALA A 98 -1.44 -36.25 13.25
CA ALA A 98 -1.70 -36.53 11.85
C ALA A 98 -0.44 -36.33 11.01
N GLU A 99 -0.41 -36.86 9.78
CA GLU A 99 0.77 -36.68 8.91
C GLU A 99 0.99 -35.21 8.55
N GLU A 100 -0.09 -34.45 8.34
CA GLU A 100 -0.04 -32.99 8.20
C GLU A 100 -0.95 -32.37 9.26
N PHE A 101 -0.42 -31.39 9.98
CA PHE A 101 -1.13 -30.71 11.06
C PHE A 101 -0.69 -29.25 11.18
N LEU A 102 -1.59 -28.43 11.73
CA LEU A 102 -1.32 -27.04 12.05
C LEU A 102 -0.84 -26.92 13.50
N VAL A 103 0.14 -26.08 13.77
CA VAL A 103 0.61 -25.73 15.12
C VAL A 103 0.27 -24.28 15.41
N MET A 104 -0.41 -24.04 16.53
CA MET A 104 -0.75 -22.71 17.06
C MET A 104 -0.17 -22.53 18.46
N TYR A 105 0.28 -21.33 18.78
CA TYR A 105 0.68 -20.97 20.14
C TYR A 105 -0.53 -20.46 20.92
N GLY A 106 -0.79 -21.03 22.10
CA GLY A 106 -1.96 -20.74 22.91
C GLY A 106 -2.01 -19.35 23.53
N ASP A 107 -0.95 -18.54 23.41
CA ASP A 107 -0.89 -17.14 23.88
C ASP A 107 -0.91 -16.10 22.75
N THR A 108 -1.08 -16.56 21.51
CA THR A 108 -1.11 -15.72 20.31
C THR A 108 -2.54 -15.51 19.83
N MET A 109 -3.00 -14.27 19.79
CA MET A 109 -4.26 -13.92 19.13
C MET A 109 -4.05 -13.98 17.62
N LEU A 110 -4.88 -14.73 16.92
CA LEU A 110 -4.79 -14.86 15.48
C LEU A 110 -6.16 -14.89 14.80
N GLU A 111 -6.23 -14.29 13.61
CA GLU A 111 -7.38 -14.26 12.73
C GLU A 111 -6.88 -14.37 11.28
N VAL A 112 -6.61 -15.61 10.88
CA VAL A 112 -5.91 -15.98 9.63
C VAL A 112 -6.77 -16.91 8.79
N ASP A 113 -6.75 -16.76 7.47
CA ASP A 113 -7.30 -17.71 6.52
C ASP A 113 -6.46 -18.99 6.49
N LEU A 114 -6.86 -19.95 7.32
CA LEU A 114 -6.16 -21.22 7.46
C LEU A 114 -6.26 -22.10 6.21
N ASN A 115 -7.23 -21.86 5.32
CA ASN A 115 -7.30 -22.57 4.04
C ASN A 115 -6.24 -22.01 3.07
N ARG A 116 -6.07 -20.68 2.98
CA ARG A 116 -4.98 -20.08 2.20
C ARG A 116 -3.61 -20.51 2.72
N PHE A 117 -3.43 -20.53 4.04
CA PHE A 117 -2.17 -20.99 4.63
C PHE A 117 -1.90 -22.48 4.32
N GLN A 118 -2.93 -23.34 4.38
CA GLN A 118 -2.81 -24.73 3.94
C GLN A 118 -2.41 -24.83 2.46
N GLN A 119 -3.06 -24.09 1.58
CA GLN A 119 -2.76 -24.09 0.15
C GLN A 119 -1.32 -23.66 -0.13
N ALA A 120 -0.82 -22.65 0.60
CA ALA A 120 0.58 -22.23 0.51
C ALA A 120 1.54 -23.35 0.92
N HIS A 121 1.23 -24.12 1.98
CA HIS A 121 2.02 -25.30 2.34
C HIS A 121 1.98 -26.38 1.26
N MET A 122 0.79 -26.67 0.71
CA MET A 122 0.62 -27.69 -0.33
C MET A 122 1.33 -27.33 -1.64
N ALA A 123 1.50 -26.04 -1.93
CA ALA A 123 2.30 -25.56 -3.06
C ALA A 123 3.80 -25.87 -2.90
N HIS A 124 4.26 -26.20 -1.69
CA HIS A 124 5.64 -26.59 -1.37
C HIS A 124 5.70 -28.05 -0.89
N PRO A 125 5.51 -29.05 -1.78
CA PRO A 125 5.36 -30.45 -1.38
C PRO A 125 6.60 -31.05 -0.69
N ARG A 126 7.78 -30.44 -0.86
CA ARG A 126 9.02 -30.85 -0.21
C ARG A 126 9.26 -30.16 1.14
N ALA A 127 8.58 -29.05 1.42
CA ALA A 127 8.80 -28.28 2.64
C ALA A 127 8.35 -29.08 3.87
N ALA A 128 9.27 -29.36 4.78
CA ALA A 128 9.02 -30.01 6.06
C ALA A 128 8.03 -29.24 6.93
N ALA A 129 8.11 -27.91 6.87
CA ALA A 129 7.14 -27.01 7.47
C ALA A 129 7.03 -25.71 6.67
N THR A 130 5.87 -25.06 6.75
CA THR A 130 5.67 -23.70 6.29
C THR A 130 5.41 -22.80 7.49
N LEU A 131 6.20 -21.73 7.61
CA LEU A 131 6.12 -20.76 8.71
C LEU A 131 5.28 -19.58 8.27
N PHE A 132 4.36 -19.13 9.13
CA PHE A 132 3.71 -17.84 8.96
C PHE A 132 4.71 -16.73 9.31
N LEU A 133 4.99 -15.86 8.34
CA LEU A 133 5.90 -14.74 8.44
C LEU A 133 5.14 -13.44 8.21
N HIS A 134 5.54 -12.37 8.89
CA HIS A 134 5.01 -11.04 8.61
C HIS A 134 6.07 -9.96 8.84
N PRO A 135 5.94 -8.81 8.18
CA PRO A 135 6.75 -7.65 8.49
C PRO A 135 6.36 -7.02 9.83
N ASN A 136 7.34 -6.43 10.52
CA ASN A 136 7.18 -5.99 11.90
C ASN A 136 7.52 -4.50 12.09
N ASP A 137 6.90 -3.86 13.09
CA ASP A 137 7.20 -2.49 13.52
C ASP A 137 8.40 -2.41 14.49
N HIS A 138 8.93 -3.54 14.93
CA HIS A 138 10.10 -3.63 15.81
C HIS A 138 11.09 -4.72 15.36
N PRO A 139 11.64 -4.66 14.13
CA PRO A 139 12.54 -5.69 13.64
C PRO A 139 13.81 -5.81 14.48
N ASN A 140 14.30 -4.70 15.06
CA ASN A 140 15.54 -4.68 15.83
C ASN A 140 15.46 -5.39 17.19
N ASP A 141 14.29 -5.89 17.60
CA ASP A 141 14.10 -6.65 18.85
C ASP A 141 13.59 -8.08 18.61
N SER A 142 13.68 -8.57 17.37
CA SER A 142 13.07 -9.83 16.93
C SER A 142 14.06 -10.65 16.11
N ASP A 143 13.96 -11.98 16.19
CA ASP A 143 14.64 -12.86 15.24
C ASP A 143 14.00 -12.67 13.85
N LEU A 144 14.82 -12.49 12.80
CA LEU A 144 14.38 -12.28 11.43
C LEU A 144 14.55 -13.56 10.58
N VAL A 145 13.74 -13.67 9.53
CA VAL A 145 13.75 -14.81 8.60
C VAL A 145 13.96 -14.30 7.19
N GLU A 146 14.95 -14.86 6.50
CA GLU A 146 15.20 -14.59 5.09
C GLU A 146 14.52 -15.65 4.22
N VAL A 147 13.87 -15.20 3.13
CA VAL A 147 13.10 -16.04 2.22
C VAL A 147 13.61 -15.85 0.79
N ASN A 148 13.78 -16.96 0.08
CA ASN A 148 14.14 -17.00 -1.34
C ASN A 148 12.95 -16.64 -2.23
N ASP A 149 13.21 -16.33 -3.50
CA ASP A 149 12.16 -15.96 -4.46
C ASP A 149 11.15 -17.08 -4.71
N ASP A 150 11.53 -18.34 -4.48
CA ASP A 150 10.67 -19.52 -4.58
C ASP A 150 9.82 -19.79 -3.33
N GLY A 151 9.93 -18.94 -2.30
CA GLY A 151 9.21 -19.08 -1.03
C GLY A 151 9.93 -19.95 0.01
N GLY A 152 11.08 -20.55 -0.33
CA GLY A 152 11.89 -21.31 0.62
C GLY A 152 12.59 -20.42 1.64
N ILE A 153 12.73 -20.87 2.89
CA ILE A 153 13.50 -20.15 3.91
C ILE A 153 15.00 -20.32 3.63
N ALA A 154 15.71 -19.21 3.51
CA ALA A 154 17.14 -19.15 3.23
C ALA A 154 17.97 -19.15 4.51
N ALA A 155 17.55 -18.38 5.52
CA ALA A 155 18.29 -18.19 6.77
C ALA A 155 17.40 -17.71 7.91
N PHE A 156 17.87 -17.94 9.14
CA PHE A 156 17.35 -17.34 10.37
C PHE A 156 18.43 -16.42 10.94
N HIS A 157 18.04 -15.21 11.31
CA HIS A 157 18.92 -14.16 11.79
C HIS A 157 18.52 -13.81 13.23
N PRO A 158 19.19 -14.39 14.25
CA PRO A 158 18.81 -14.17 15.64
C PRO A 158 19.21 -12.77 16.13
N TYR A 159 18.43 -12.21 17.05
CA TYR A 159 18.80 -10.99 17.75
C TYR A 159 19.92 -11.23 18.79
N PRO A 160 20.93 -10.32 18.93
CA PRO A 160 21.13 -9.08 18.18
C PRO A 160 21.73 -9.29 16.79
N HIS A 161 21.26 -8.49 15.83
CA HIS A 161 21.71 -8.54 14.43
C HIS A 161 23.10 -7.92 14.23
N ASP A 162 23.85 -8.42 13.25
CA ASP A 162 25.11 -7.80 12.84
C ASP A 162 24.84 -6.39 12.23
N PRO A 163 25.35 -5.30 12.84
CA PRO A 163 25.08 -3.94 12.39
C PRO A 163 25.71 -3.60 11.03
N SER A 164 26.60 -4.45 10.50
CA SER A 164 27.20 -4.28 9.16
C SER A 164 26.34 -4.84 8.02
N CYS A 165 25.25 -5.54 8.36
CA CYS A 165 24.38 -6.20 7.40
C CYS A 165 23.00 -5.54 7.34
N TYR A 166 22.34 -5.67 6.19
CA TYR A 166 20.93 -5.32 6.02
C TYR A 166 20.10 -6.58 5.96
N TYR A 167 19.00 -6.61 6.70
CA TYR A 167 18.14 -7.78 6.79
C TYR A 167 16.76 -7.47 6.24
N PRO A 168 16.10 -8.44 5.59
CA PRO A 168 14.70 -8.31 5.29
C PRO A 168 13.88 -8.23 6.59
N ASN A 169 12.83 -7.42 6.59
CA ASN A 169 11.97 -7.27 7.77
C ASN A 169 10.86 -8.33 7.74
N LEU A 170 11.18 -9.57 8.09
CA LEU A 170 10.21 -10.64 8.28
C LEU A 170 10.47 -11.36 9.60
N VAL A 171 9.46 -11.40 10.46
CA VAL A 171 9.51 -12.13 11.73
C VAL A 171 8.67 -13.40 11.65
N ASN A 172 9.06 -14.40 12.44
CA ASN A 172 8.27 -15.60 12.65
C ASN A 172 7.13 -15.35 13.66
N ALA A 173 5.89 -15.70 13.30
CA ALA A 173 4.70 -15.46 14.13
C ALA A 173 4.08 -16.70 14.80
N ALA A 174 4.86 -17.75 15.04
CA ALA A 174 4.43 -18.86 15.90
C ALA A 174 3.17 -19.62 15.41
N LEU A 175 2.97 -19.65 14.09
CA LEU A 175 1.93 -20.41 13.40
C LEU A 175 2.60 -21.23 12.28
N TYR A 176 2.42 -22.54 12.31
CA TYR A 176 3.17 -23.45 11.44
C TYR A 176 2.28 -24.52 10.82
N TRP A 177 2.43 -24.75 9.52
CA TRP A 177 1.92 -25.97 8.90
C TRP A 177 3.05 -26.98 8.81
N VAL A 178 2.85 -28.19 9.35
CA VAL A 178 3.93 -29.15 9.57
C VAL A 178 3.62 -30.50 8.92
N ARG A 179 4.65 -31.10 8.32
CA ARG A 179 4.66 -32.51 7.92
C ARG A 179 5.37 -33.35 8.98
N LYS A 180 4.62 -34.25 9.63
CA LYS A 180 5.08 -35.10 10.73
C LYS A 180 6.29 -35.94 10.38
N SER A 181 6.32 -36.54 9.19
CA SER A 181 7.45 -37.39 8.76
C SER A 181 8.79 -36.66 8.81
N ALA A 182 8.81 -35.35 8.56
CA ALA A 182 10.03 -34.55 8.63
C ALA A 182 10.55 -34.32 10.06
N PHE A 183 9.69 -34.46 11.07
CA PHE A 183 10.04 -34.30 12.48
C PHE A 183 10.56 -35.59 13.13
N LEU A 184 10.31 -36.76 12.53
CA LEU A 184 10.74 -38.06 13.06
C LEU A 184 12.25 -38.14 13.36
N PRO A 185 13.17 -37.61 12.51
CA PRO A 185 14.61 -37.62 12.81
C PRO A 185 15.01 -36.84 14.07
N PHE A 186 14.16 -35.91 14.52
CA PHE A 186 14.41 -35.06 15.68
C PHE A 186 13.69 -35.55 16.94
N ARG A 187 13.01 -36.71 16.87
CA ARG A 187 12.33 -37.33 18.02
C ARG A 187 13.34 -37.64 19.14
N GLY A 188 12.90 -37.45 20.39
CA GLY A 188 13.69 -37.84 21.56
C GLY A 188 14.73 -36.81 22.02
N LYS A 189 14.76 -35.62 21.41
CA LYS A 189 15.59 -34.51 21.91
C LYS A 189 15.28 -34.16 23.36
N GLU A 190 16.34 -33.97 24.14
CA GLU A 190 16.28 -33.59 25.54
C GLU A 190 16.31 -32.06 25.72
N GLY A 191 15.78 -31.58 26.85
CA GLY A 191 15.75 -30.16 27.20
C GLY A 191 14.53 -29.39 26.68
N GLN A 192 14.58 -28.06 26.84
CA GLN A 192 13.54 -27.15 26.34
C GLN A 192 13.86 -26.71 24.91
N ILE A 193 13.23 -27.37 23.94
CA ILE A 193 13.44 -27.09 22.52
C ILE A 193 12.36 -26.15 22.02
N ASP A 194 12.77 -25.14 21.24
CA ASP A 194 11.89 -24.13 20.64
C ASP A 194 11.92 -24.27 19.11
N PHE A 195 10.80 -23.95 18.47
CA PHE A 195 10.67 -24.02 17.02
C PHE A 195 11.63 -23.08 16.30
N ALA A 196 11.53 -21.78 16.58
CA ALA A 196 12.25 -20.74 15.85
C ALA A 196 13.73 -20.73 16.21
N LYS A 197 14.06 -20.92 17.49
CA LYS A 197 15.44 -20.78 18.00
C LYS A 197 16.29 -22.03 17.82
N HIS A 198 15.67 -23.20 17.76
CA HIS A 198 16.39 -24.47 17.82
C HIS A 198 16.02 -25.40 16.66
N LEU A 199 14.75 -25.83 16.57
CA LEU A 199 14.37 -26.91 15.67
C LEU A 199 14.47 -26.50 14.19
N PHE A 200 13.90 -25.37 13.77
CA PHE A 200 13.91 -24.96 12.37
C PHE A 200 15.31 -24.61 11.85
N PRO A 201 16.16 -23.87 12.58
CA PRO A 201 17.56 -23.68 12.17
C PRO A 201 18.31 -25.01 11.99
N GLU A 202 18.12 -25.97 12.88
CA GLU A 202 18.77 -27.28 12.77
C GLU A 202 18.23 -28.11 11.59
N MET A 203 16.92 -28.06 11.33
CA MET A 203 16.31 -28.69 10.15
C MET A 203 16.90 -28.12 8.86
N LEU A 204 17.09 -26.80 8.79
CA LEU A 204 17.68 -26.13 7.64
C LEU A 204 19.15 -26.57 7.43
N VAL A 205 19.94 -26.63 8.51
CA VAL A 205 21.33 -27.15 8.48
C VAL A 205 21.38 -28.64 8.07
N ALA A 206 20.37 -29.43 8.47
CA ALA A 206 20.22 -30.82 8.07
C ALA A 206 19.74 -31.00 6.61
N GLY A 207 19.57 -29.91 5.86
CA GLY A 207 19.15 -29.93 4.46
C GLY A 207 17.66 -30.16 4.23
N GLN A 208 16.83 -30.02 5.27
CA GLN A 208 15.38 -30.04 5.09
C GLN A 208 14.88 -28.69 4.55
N GLU A 209 13.96 -28.75 3.59
CA GLU A 209 13.33 -27.55 3.04
C GLU A 209 12.30 -27.00 4.03
N LEU A 210 12.33 -25.69 4.28
CA LEU A 210 11.29 -24.96 5.00
C LEU A 210 10.75 -23.88 4.06
N ALA A 211 9.48 -23.54 4.19
CA ALA A 211 8.84 -22.49 3.38
C ALA A 211 8.30 -21.35 4.25
N GLY A 212 8.21 -20.15 3.68
CA GLY A 212 7.58 -18.99 4.28
C GLY A 212 6.21 -18.69 3.65
N TYR A 213 5.20 -18.44 4.47
CA TYR A 213 3.94 -17.82 4.07
C TYR A 213 3.93 -16.40 4.62
N ILE A 214 4.23 -15.43 3.75
CA ILE A 214 4.26 -14.02 4.12
C ILE A 214 2.84 -13.48 4.03
N SER A 215 2.27 -13.04 5.15
CA SER A 215 0.89 -12.56 5.19
C SER A 215 0.73 -11.42 6.19
N PRO A 216 -0.14 -10.41 5.89
CA PRO A 216 -0.38 -9.28 6.77
C PRO A 216 -1.58 -9.51 7.71
N GLU A 217 -2.11 -10.74 7.73
CA GLU A 217 -3.23 -11.16 8.56
C GLU A 217 -2.91 -11.01 10.04
N TYR A 218 -3.96 -10.87 10.86
CA TYR A 218 -3.75 -10.53 12.25
C TYR A 218 -3.17 -11.71 13.02
N ILE A 219 -1.93 -11.57 13.51
CA ILE A 219 -1.31 -12.50 14.43
C ILE A 219 -0.41 -11.75 15.42
N LYS A 220 -0.74 -11.79 16.72
CA LYS A 220 0.00 -11.06 17.76
C LYS A 220 0.06 -11.80 19.09
N ASP A 221 1.25 -11.82 19.69
CA ASP A 221 1.44 -12.24 21.08
C ASP A 221 0.68 -11.30 22.03
N SER A 222 -0.07 -11.87 22.97
CA SER A 222 -0.78 -11.15 24.03
C SER A 222 -0.06 -11.19 25.39
N GLY A 223 1.21 -11.61 25.41
CA GLY A 223 1.96 -12.01 26.60
C GLY A 223 2.41 -10.90 27.57
N THR A 224 2.02 -9.64 27.36
CA THR A 224 2.26 -8.50 28.29
C THR A 224 1.00 -7.63 28.38
N PRO A 225 0.79 -6.88 29.48
CA PRO A 225 -0.40 -6.05 29.66
C PRO A 225 -0.64 -5.07 28.50
N ASN A 226 0.41 -4.37 28.06
CA ASN A 226 0.31 -3.44 26.94
C ASN A 226 -0.05 -4.13 25.61
N ARG A 227 0.47 -5.35 25.38
CA ARG A 227 0.13 -6.14 24.17
C ARG A 227 -1.33 -6.60 24.22
N LEU A 228 -1.80 -7.05 25.37
CA LEU A 228 -3.20 -7.40 25.58
C LEU A 228 -4.13 -6.21 25.34
N ASP A 229 -3.81 -5.03 25.89
CA ASP A 229 -4.61 -3.83 25.69
C ASP A 229 -4.67 -3.43 24.20
N LYS A 230 -3.56 -3.56 23.46
CA LYS A 230 -3.50 -3.37 22.00
C LYS A 230 -4.41 -4.37 21.27
N VAL A 231 -4.36 -5.65 21.63
CA VAL A 231 -5.23 -6.69 21.06
C VAL A 231 -6.70 -6.40 21.31
N CYS A 232 -7.08 -6.03 22.54
CA CYS A 232 -8.46 -5.66 22.87
C CYS A 232 -8.92 -4.43 22.08
N LYS A 233 -8.07 -3.41 21.93
CA LYS A 233 -8.37 -2.22 21.12
C LYS A 233 -8.57 -2.59 19.64
N ASP A 234 -7.69 -3.41 19.07
CA ASP A 234 -7.77 -3.88 17.69
C ASP A 234 -9.01 -4.76 17.46
N PHE A 235 -9.42 -5.55 18.47
CA PHE A 235 -10.64 -6.34 18.42
C PHE A 235 -11.88 -5.44 18.39
N MET A 236 -11.97 -4.47 19.32
CA MET A 236 -13.10 -3.55 19.41
C MET A 236 -13.27 -2.66 18.17
N SER A 237 -12.17 -2.31 17.49
CA SER A 237 -12.23 -1.56 16.23
C SER A 237 -12.63 -2.41 15.02
N GLY A 238 -12.74 -3.73 15.17
CA GLY A 238 -12.99 -4.68 14.09
C GLY A 238 -11.78 -4.95 13.19
N ARG A 239 -10.61 -4.38 13.50
CA ARG A 239 -9.38 -4.52 12.69
C ARG A 239 -8.95 -5.98 12.57
N ILE A 240 -9.08 -6.76 13.65
CA ILE A 240 -8.71 -8.19 13.66
C ILE A 240 -9.46 -8.95 12.57
N THR A 241 -10.79 -8.85 12.54
CA THR A 241 -11.63 -9.51 11.53
C THR A 241 -11.33 -9.00 10.12
N ARG A 242 -11.21 -7.67 9.94
CA ARG A 242 -10.92 -7.08 8.62
C ARG A 242 -9.54 -7.46 8.09
N SER A 243 -8.60 -7.84 8.94
CA SER A 243 -7.25 -8.22 8.52
C SER A 243 -7.18 -9.62 7.88
N ASN A 244 -8.20 -10.47 8.07
CA ASN A 244 -8.25 -11.80 7.48
C ASN A 244 -8.40 -11.72 5.95
N LEU A 245 -7.65 -12.52 5.19
CA LEU A 245 -7.71 -12.50 3.73
C LEU A 245 -8.98 -13.15 3.15
N ASP A 246 -9.82 -13.76 3.99
CA ASP A 246 -11.21 -14.09 3.65
C ASP A 246 -12.09 -12.84 3.44
N GLN A 247 -11.63 -11.67 3.92
CA GLN A 247 -12.19 -10.34 3.65
C GLN A 247 -11.35 -9.59 2.62
N GLN A 248 -11.99 -8.70 1.85
CA GLN A 248 -11.26 -7.80 0.96
C GLN A 248 -10.41 -6.81 1.76
N GLN A 249 -9.19 -6.60 1.29
CA GLN A 249 -8.23 -5.65 1.88
C GLN A 249 -8.16 -4.38 1.03
N VAL A 250 -7.87 -3.23 1.64
CA VAL A 250 -7.52 -2.01 0.89
C VAL A 250 -6.01 -1.80 0.92
N ALA A 251 -5.46 -1.22 -0.14
CA ALA A 251 -4.02 -1.01 -0.28
C ALA A 251 -3.69 0.39 -0.78
N VAL A 252 -2.52 0.85 -0.37
CA VAL A 252 -1.79 1.94 -1.00
C VAL A 252 -0.59 1.32 -1.70
N PHE A 253 -0.68 1.25 -3.03
CA PHE A 253 0.42 0.87 -3.90
C PHE A 253 1.38 2.05 -4.04
N LEU A 254 2.68 1.76 -3.99
CA LEU A 254 3.74 2.76 -3.93
C LEU A 254 4.79 2.45 -5.00
N ASP A 255 5.23 3.44 -5.78
CA ASP A 255 6.52 3.31 -6.44
C ASP A 255 7.67 3.43 -5.41
N ARG A 256 8.86 2.95 -5.78
CA ARG A 256 10.04 2.98 -4.91
C ARG A 256 10.86 4.24 -5.13
N ASP A 257 11.45 4.37 -6.31
CA ASP A 257 12.37 5.45 -6.64
C ASP A 257 11.60 6.75 -6.87
N GLY A 258 12.06 7.87 -6.32
CA GLY A 258 11.36 9.14 -6.40
C GLY A 258 10.13 9.29 -5.48
N THR A 259 9.63 8.20 -4.88
CA THR A 259 8.45 8.19 -3.99
C THR A 259 8.78 7.77 -2.56
N ILE A 260 9.57 6.71 -2.37
CA ILE A 260 10.05 6.20 -1.06
C ILE A 260 11.50 6.61 -0.84
N ASN A 261 12.36 6.34 -1.82
CA ASN A 261 13.76 6.77 -1.82
C ASN A 261 14.01 7.89 -2.83
N ARG A 262 15.12 8.60 -2.66
CA ARG A 262 15.59 9.60 -3.62
C ARG A 262 15.79 8.94 -4.99
N GLU A 263 15.26 9.58 -6.04
CA GLU A 263 15.52 9.23 -7.44
C GLU A 263 16.98 9.56 -7.80
N VAL A 264 17.73 8.57 -8.28
CA VAL A 264 19.16 8.69 -8.62
C VAL A 264 19.47 8.16 -10.04
N GLY A 265 18.46 7.96 -10.88
CA GLY A 265 18.59 7.33 -12.18
C GLY A 265 18.65 5.81 -12.06
N HIS A 266 19.85 5.26 -11.83
CA HIS A 266 20.05 3.82 -11.72
C HIS A 266 20.58 3.45 -10.33
N LEU A 267 19.66 3.15 -9.41
CA LEU A 267 20.05 2.64 -8.10
C LEU A 267 20.51 1.18 -8.24
N ALA A 268 21.83 0.99 -8.29
CA ALA A 268 22.46 -0.33 -8.48
C ALA A 268 23.30 -0.79 -7.27
N ASN A 269 23.40 0.03 -6.23
CA ASN A 269 24.12 -0.26 -4.99
C ASN A 269 23.24 0.12 -3.79
N ALA A 270 23.14 -0.78 -2.81
CA ALA A 270 22.45 -0.53 -1.56
C ALA A 270 22.93 0.76 -0.89
N ASP A 271 24.23 1.05 -0.92
CA ASP A 271 24.79 2.20 -0.18
C ASP A 271 24.31 3.57 -0.65
N ALA A 272 23.81 3.66 -1.89
CA ALA A 272 23.25 4.87 -2.47
C ALA A 272 21.76 5.06 -2.13
N LEU A 273 21.10 4.10 -1.47
CA LEU A 273 19.71 4.24 -1.08
C LEU A 273 19.59 5.20 0.11
N GLU A 274 18.85 6.28 -0.12
CA GLU A 274 18.45 7.27 0.90
C GLU A 274 16.93 7.45 0.86
N LEU A 275 16.27 7.30 2.02
CA LEU A 275 14.84 7.57 2.15
C LEU A 275 14.55 9.07 1.96
N LEU A 276 13.41 9.39 1.36
CA LEU A 276 12.91 10.76 1.32
C LEU A 276 12.43 11.19 2.72
N PRO A 277 12.49 12.50 3.05
CA PRO A 277 12.07 12.99 4.36
C PRO A 277 10.64 12.61 4.72
N GLY A 278 10.43 12.13 5.96
CA GLY A 278 9.10 11.80 6.51
C GLY A 278 8.48 10.50 6.01
N VAL A 279 9.13 9.77 5.09
CA VAL A 279 8.59 8.52 4.52
C VAL A 279 8.31 7.46 5.58
N SER A 280 9.22 7.25 6.53
CA SER A 280 9.00 6.30 7.63
C SER A 280 7.76 6.65 8.46
N GLN A 281 7.57 7.93 8.77
CA GLN A 281 6.38 8.40 9.49
C GLN A 281 5.09 8.14 8.70
N ALA A 282 5.10 8.42 7.39
CA ALA A 282 3.95 8.21 6.51
C ALA A 282 3.59 6.72 6.42
N LEU A 283 4.57 5.85 6.20
CA LEU A 283 4.35 4.40 6.17
C LEU A 283 3.86 3.87 7.51
N ARG A 284 4.38 4.37 8.64
CA ARG A 284 3.88 4.00 9.96
C ARG A 284 2.42 4.39 10.18
N GLN A 285 1.98 5.53 9.64
CA GLN A 285 0.56 5.91 9.66
C GLN A 285 -0.30 4.92 8.84
N LEU A 286 0.18 4.51 7.66
CA LEU A 286 -0.48 3.45 6.88
C LEU A 286 -0.52 2.12 7.64
N ASN A 287 0.60 1.69 8.23
CA ASN A 287 0.68 0.46 9.03
C ASN A 287 -0.28 0.48 10.24
N GLN A 288 -0.66 1.66 10.72
CA GLN A 288 -1.61 1.84 11.82
C GLN A 288 -3.08 1.90 11.34
N SER A 289 -3.31 2.10 10.05
CA SER A 289 -4.61 2.11 9.39
C SER A 289 -5.05 0.72 8.92
N ASP A 290 -6.13 0.65 8.13
CA ASP A 290 -6.60 -0.57 7.46
C ASP A 290 -5.91 -0.82 6.09
N TYR A 291 -5.07 0.12 5.62
CA TYR A 291 -4.38 0.00 4.33
C TYR A 291 -3.12 -0.88 4.41
N ARG A 292 -2.94 -1.71 3.39
CA ARG A 292 -1.68 -2.39 3.10
C ARG A 292 -0.75 -1.48 2.31
N SER A 293 0.50 -1.40 2.74
CA SER A 293 1.58 -0.64 2.11
C SER A 293 2.38 -1.56 1.18
N ILE A 294 2.15 -1.46 -0.13
CA ILE A 294 2.69 -2.42 -1.12
C ILE A 294 3.52 -1.67 -2.16
N ILE A 295 4.79 -2.04 -2.33
CA ILE A 295 5.63 -1.47 -3.40
C ILE A 295 5.36 -2.20 -4.72
N VAL A 296 5.25 -1.43 -5.80
CA VAL A 296 5.20 -1.89 -7.19
C VAL A 296 6.17 -1.07 -8.03
N THR A 297 7.32 -1.65 -8.38
CA THR A 297 8.43 -0.91 -9.00
C THR A 297 9.05 -1.59 -10.23
N ASN A 298 9.53 -0.80 -11.19
CA ASN A 298 10.30 -1.29 -12.33
C ASN A 298 11.79 -1.31 -11.96
N GLN A 299 12.46 -2.46 -12.02
CA GLN A 299 13.88 -2.61 -11.66
C GLN A 299 14.72 -3.05 -12.88
N PRO A 300 14.85 -2.19 -13.92
CA PRO A 300 15.54 -2.52 -15.15
C PRO A 300 17.05 -2.72 -14.98
N VAL A 301 17.62 -2.30 -13.84
CA VAL A 301 19.05 -2.49 -13.51
C VAL A 301 19.48 -3.96 -13.59
N LEU A 302 18.56 -4.90 -13.33
CA LEU A 302 18.80 -6.34 -13.53
C LEU A 302 18.93 -6.71 -15.00
N ALA A 303 17.94 -6.35 -15.84
CA ALA A 303 17.99 -6.62 -17.28
C ALA A 303 19.17 -5.93 -17.98
N ARG A 304 19.59 -4.76 -17.49
CA ARG A 304 20.73 -4.02 -18.01
C ARG A 304 22.08 -4.60 -17.59
N GLY A 305 22.13 -5.46 -16.57
CA GLY A 305 23.37 -5.99 -16.01
C GLY A 305 24.08 -5.02 -15.06
N ASP A 306 23.44 -3.91 -14.70
CA ASP A 306 23.98 -2.90 -13.78
C ASP A 306 24.00 -3.40 -12.32
N CYS A 307 23.11 -4.34 -11.99
CA CYS A 307 22.90 -4.87 -10.64
C CYS A 307 22.63 -6.38 -10.69
N SER A 308 23.05 -7.12 -9.66
CA SER A 308 22.73 -8.54 -9.50
C SER A 308 21.45 -8.72 -8.67
N MET A 309 20.80 -9.88 -8.73
CA MET A 309 19.64 -10.16 -7.86
C MET A 309 20.00 -10.08 -6.37
N ALA A 310 21.20 -10.54 -5.99
CA ALA A 310 21.69 -10.44 -4.62
C ALA A 310 21.85 -8.98 -4.18
N GLU A 311 22.37 -8.11 -5.05
CA GLU A 311 22.51 -6.69 -4.75
C GLU A 311 21.15 -5.98 -4.69
N LEU A 312 20.19 -6.34 -5.56
CA LEU A 312 18.82 -5.83 -5.45
C LEU A 312 18.16 -6.22 -4.12
N ARG A 313 18.38 -7.45 -3.65
CA ARG A 313 17.93 -7.88 -2.32
C ARG A 313 18.57 -7.05 -1.21
N ARG A 314 19.87 -6.72 -1.31
CA ARG A 314 20.55 -5.81 -0.37
C ARG A 314 19.95 -4.40 -0.40
N ILE A 315 19.61 -3.87 -1.58
CA ILE A 315 18.92 -2.58 -1.73
C ILE A 315 17.57 -2.61 -0.99
N HIS A 316 16.75 -3.64 -1.20
CA HIS A 316 15.46 -3.77 -0.53
C HIS A 316 15.61 -3.99 0.99
N ALA A 317 16.54 -4.84 1.41
CA ALA A 317 16.83 -5.06 2.83
C ALA A 317 17.31 -3.78 3.52
N ARG A 318 18.12 -2.95 2.86
CA ARG A 318 18.52 -1.65 3.40
C ARG A 318 17.32 -0.73 3.58
N MET A 319 16.45 -0.65 2.57
CA MET A 319 15.22 0.14 2.67
C MET A 319 14.36 -0.30 3.85
N GLU A 320 14.11 -1.61 4.00
CA GLU A 320 13.34 -2.17 5.11
C GLU A 320 14.02 -1.94 6.46
N THR A 321 15.35 -2.02 6.53
CA THR A 321 16.15 -1.71 7.73
C THR A 321 15.99 -0.25 8.14
N LEU A 322 16.13 0.69 7.20
CA LEU A 322 15.97 2.13 7.45
C LEU A 322 14.55 2.48 7.92
N LEU A 323 13.53 1.88 7.31
CA LEU A 323 12.14 2.02 7.74
C LEU A 323 11.93 1.45 9.15
N GLY A 324 12.49 0.27 9.40
CA GLY A 324 12.40 -0.44 10.68
C GLY A 324 13.01 0.33 11.85
N HIS A 325 14.04 1.15 11.62
CA HIS A 325 14.61 2.02 12.67
C HIS A 325 13.61 3.04 13.21
N GLU A 326 12.62 3.44 12.42
CA GLU A 326 11.56 4.38 12.80
C GLU A 326 10.21 3.70 13.06
N GLY A 327 10.21 2.36 13.12
CA GLY A 327 9.04 1.53 13.37
C GLY A 327 8.01 1.52 12.24
N ALA A 328 8.49 1.65 11.01
CA ALA A 328 7.70 1.52 9.79
C ALA A 328 8.07 0.24 9.04
N TYR A 329 7.12 -0.31 8.28
CA TYR A 329 7.36 -1.47 7.44
C TYR A 329 6.50 -1.43 6.17
N LEU A 330 6.84 -2.30 5.22
CA LEU A 330 6.08 -2.54 4.00
C LEU A 330 5.46 -3.94 4.10
N ASP A 331 4.22 -4.09 3.64
CA ASP A 331 3.55 -5.40 3.62
C ASP A 331 4.15 -6.31 2.54
N ARG A 332 4.53 -5.73 1.39
CA ARG A 332 5.15 -6.48 0.27
C ARG A 332 5.90 -5.57 -0.70
N ILE A 333 6.92 -6.13 -1.36
CA ILE A 333 7.63 -5.50 -2.48
C ILE A 333 7.46 -6.37 -3.72
N TYR A 334 6.79 -5.82 -4.73
CA TYR A 334 6.72 -6.38 -6.08
C TYR A 334 7.60 -5.58 -7.02
N PHE A 335 8.42 -6.26 -7.81
CA PHE A 335 9.28 -5.61 -8.78
C PHE A 335 9.33 -6.34 -10.12
N CYS A 336 9.51 -5.59 -11.19
CA CYS A 336 9.70 -6.15 -12.53
C CYS A 336 11.19 -6.06 -12.93
N PRO A 337 11.88 -7.19 -13.15
CA PRO A 337 13.31 -7.20 -13.50
C PRO A 337 13.58 -6.94 -14.99
N HIS A 338 12.53 -6.87 -15.81
CA HIS A 338 12.61 -6.93 -17.28
C HIS A 338 12.77 -5.56 -17.95
N HIS A 339 13.29 -5.58 -19.17
CA HIS A 339 13.36 -4.42 -20.06
C HIS A 339 13.10 -4.84 -21.51
N PRO A 340 12.22 -4.17 -22.27
CA PRO A 340 11.91 -4.57 -23.65
C PRO A 340 13.09 -4.33 -24.61
N ASP A 341 13.80 -3.22 -24.43
CA ASP A 341 14.89 -2.85 -25.34
C ASP A 341 16.19 -3.58 -25.00
N SER A 342 16.98 -3.87 -26.04
CA SER A 342 18.32 -4.49 -25.99
C SER A 342 19.41 -3.51 -26.45
N GLY A 343 20.69 -3.88 -26.30
CA GLY A 343 21.83 -3.06 -26.69
C GLY A 343 22.54 -2.34 -25.53
N PHE A 344 22.30 -2.78 -24.28
CA PHE A 344 23.01 -2.25 -23.12
C PHE A 344 24.29 -3.07 -22.86
N PRO A 345 25.41 -2.43 -22.49
CA PRO A 345 26.61 -3.16 -22.09
C PRO A 345 26.34 -4.07 -20.89
N GLY A 346 26.65 -5.37 -21.00
CA GLY A 346 26.48 -6.34 -19.91
C GLY A 346 25.06 -6.86 -19.71
N GLU A 347 24.14 -6.61 -20.65
CA GLU A 347 22.75 -6.97 -20.49
C GLU A 347 22.47 -8.47 -20.30
N VAL A 348 21.42 -8.76 -19.52
CA VAL A 348 20.96 -10.13 -19.27
C VAL A 348 19.89 -10.46 -20.31
N ALA A 349 20.28 -11.14 -21.39
CA ALA A 349 19.41 -11.44 -22.54
C ALA A 349 18.08 -12.11 -22.14
N ALA A 350 18.09 -12.99 -21.12
CA ALA A 350 16.88 -13.66 -20.63
C ALA A 350 15.83 -12.70 -20.04
N LEU A 351 16.23 -11.50 -19.62
CA LEU A 351 15.35 -10.48 -19.06
C LEU A 351 14.92 -9.42 -20.09
N LYS A 352 15.34 -9.58 -21.36
CA LYS A 352 15.03 -8.68 -22.47
C LYS A 352 13.73 -9.04 -23.17
N ILE A 353 12.63 -8.87 -22.47
CA ILE A 353 11.31 -9.28 -22.93
C ILE A 353 10.25 -8.19 -22.71
N ASP A 354 9.23 -8.19 -23.56
CA ASP A 354 7.98 -7.46 -23.29
C ASP A 354 7.09 -8.29 -22.35
N CYS A 355 7.25 -8.08 -21.04
CA CYS A 355 6.50 -8.81 -20.01
C CYS A 355 5.21 -8.10 -19.61
N ASN A 356 4.36 -8.77 -18.83
CA ASN A 356 3.15 -8.14 -18.26
C ASN A 356 3.40 -7.42 -16.92
N CYS A 357 4.58 -7.61 -16.29
CA CYS A 357 4.87 -6.97 -15.00
C CYS A 357 5.35 -5.52 -15.09
N ARG A 358 5.91 -5.11 -16.22
CA ARG A 358 6.57 -3.81 -16.32
C ARG A 358 5.52 -2.72 -16.43
N LYS A 359 5.49 -1.79 -15.47
CA LYS A 359 4.65 -0.59 -15.55
C LYS A 359 4.94 0.14 -16.88
N PRO A 360 3.90 0.55 -17.64
CA PRO A 360 2.52 0.79 -17.21
C PRO A 360 1.56 -0.42 -17.22
N LYS A 361 2.05 -1.64 -17.50
CA LYS A 361 1.22 -2.84 -17.38
C LYS A 361 0.93 -3.21 -15.92
N THR A 362 -0.15 -3.92 -15.69
CA THR A 362 -0.80 -4.11 -14.39
C THR A 362 -0.36 -5.37 -13.64
N GLY A 363 0.48 -6.22 -14.23
CA GLY A 363 0.71 -7.59 -13.76
C GLY A 363 1.25 -7.71 -12.32
N LEU A 364 2.01 -6.72 -11.83
CA LEU A 364 2.47 -6.70 -10.43
C LEU A 364 1.33 -6.37 -9.45
N ILE A 365 0.44 -5.44 -9.80
CA ILE A 365 -0.73 -5.10 -8.98
C ILE A 365 -1.69 -6.29 -8.96
N GLU A 366 -1.91 -6.95 -10.10
CA GLU A 366 -2.74 -8.17 -10.18
C GLU A 366 -2.18 -9.31 -9.32
N ALA A 367 -0.85 -9.44 -9.23
CA ALA A 367 -0.22 -10.39 -8.32
C ALA A 367 -0.54 -10.06 -6.87
N ALA A 368 -0.43 -8.79 -6.48
CA ALA A 368 -0.85 -8.31 -5.17
C ALA A 368 -2.33 -8.55 -4.89
N CYS A 369 -3.22 -8.29 -5.85
CA CYS A 369 -4.66 -8.57 -5.72
C CYS A 369 -4.95 -10.04 -5.42
N ARG A 370 -4.24 -10.97 -6.08
CA ARG A 370 -4.39 -12.42 -5.82
C ARG A 370 -3.84 -12.82 -4.45
N GLU A 371 -2.68 -12.29 -4.07
CA GLU A 371 -1.99 -12.61 -2.81
C GLU A 371 -2.70 -12.02 -1.58
N PHE A 372 -3.29 -10.83 -1.72
CA PHE A 372 -3.86 -10.05 -0.61
C PHE A 372 -5.38 -9.82 -0.69
N ASN A 373 -6.10 -10.36 -1.68
CA ASN A 373 -7.53 -10.13 -1.86
C ASN A 373 -7.90 -8.62 -1.86
N ILE A 374 -7.19 -7.83 -2.68
CA ILE A 374 -7.31 -6.36 -2.67
C ILE A 374 -8.62 -5.89 -3.33
N ASP A 375 -9.35 -5.00 -2.67
CA ASP A 375 -10.37 -4.12 -3.25
C ASP A 375 -9.70 -2.94 -3.96
N LEU A 376 -9.75 -2.94 -5.28
CA LEU A 376 -9.20 -1.86 -6.11
C LEU A 376 -9.96 -0.55 -5.94
N PHE A 377 -11.27 -0.58 -5.67
CA PHE A 377 -12.07 0.64 -5.59
C PHE A 377 -11.72 1.48 -4.36
N GLY A 378 -11.45 0.83 -3.22
CA GLY A 378 -10.96 1.48 -2.00
C GLY A 378 -9.45 1.77 -2.00
N SER A 379 -8.70 1.37 -3.04
CA SER A 379 -7.23 1.42 -3.05
C SER A 379 -6.66 2.56 -3.88
N TRP A 380 -5.37 2.84 -3.66
CA TRP A 380 -4.64 3.97 -4.22
C TRP A 380 -3.32 3.54 -4.84
N PHE A 381 -2.83 4.27 -5.83
CA PHE A 381 -1.44 4.23 -6.28
C PHE A 381 -0.79 5.59 -6.06
N ILE A 382 0.38 5.62 -5.41
CA ILE A 382 1.21 6.82 -5.23
C ILE A 382 2.52 6.61 -5.97
N GLY A 383 2.87 7.53 -6.86
CA GLY A 383 4.11 7.50 -7.64
C GLY A 383 4.52 8.89 -8.10
N ASP A 384 5.74 9.03 -8.59
CA ASP A 384 6.28 10.32 -9.08
C ASP A 384 6.27 10.43 -10.61
N THR A 385 5.86 9.39 -11.33
CA THR A 385 5.91 9.36 -12.80
C THR A 385 4.52 9.25 -13.44
N LEU A 386 4.39 9.68 -14.69
CA LEU A 386 3.16 9.45 -15.46
C LEU A 386 2.94 7.97 -15.78
N VAL A 387 4.01 7.17 -15.76
CA VAL A 387 3.93 5.70 -15.88
C VAL A 387 3.14 5.11 -14.71
N ASP A 388 3.35 5.60 -13.49
CA ASP A 388 2.60 5.17 -12.30
C ASP A 388 1.12 5.51 -12.43
N VAL A 389 0.82 6.74 -12.83
CA VAL A 389 -0.56 7.21 -13.07
C VAL A 389 -1.25 6.34 -14.12
N ALA A 390 -0.58 6.08 -15.25
CA ALA A 390 -1.11 5.22 -16.30
C ALA A 390 -1.35 3.77 -15.81
N THR A 391 -0.45 3.24 -14.97
CA THR A 391 -0.60 1.91 -14.36
C THR A 391 -1.85 1.84 -13.49
N ALA A 392 -2.05 2.85 -12.64
CA ALA A 392 -3.19 2.92 -11.74
C ALA A 392 -4.52 2.96 -12.52
N HIS A 393 -4.61 3.84 -13.53
CA HIS A 393 -5.80 3.98 -14.36
C HIS A 393 -6.12 2.73 -15.17
N ALA A 394 -5.10 2.01 -15.65
CA ALA A 394 -5.28 0.77 -16.40
C ALA A 394 -6.00 -0.34 -15.62
N ILE A 395 -5.99 -0.28 -14.28
CA ILE A 395 -6.67 -1.25 -13.40
C ILE A 395 -7.78 -0.61 -12.54
N GLY A 396 -8.12 0.66 -12.77
CA GLY A 396 -9.19 1.36 -12.05
C GLY A 396 -8.83 1.85 -10.64
N LEU A 397 -7.53 1.95 -10.31
CA LEU A 397 -7.08 2.62 -9.09
C LEU A 397 -7.10 4.14 -9.25
N ARG A 398 -7.29 4.84 -8.12
CA ARG A 398 -7.01 6.28 -8.03
C ARG A 398 -5.50 6.51 -7.98
N ALA A 399 -5.02 7.51 -8.72
CA ALA A 399 -3.61 7.86 -8.82
C ALA A 399 -3.29 9.19 -8.10
N ILE A 400 -2.35 9.14 -7.17
CA ILE A 400 -1.72 10.32 -6.59
C ILE A 400 -0.31 10.47 -7.19
N LEU A 401 -0.09 11.57 -7.90
CA LEU A 401 1.24 11.98 -8.33
C LEU A 401 1.90 12.79 -7.22
N VAL A 402 3.07 12.35 -6.75
CA VAL A 402 3.91 13.15 -5.84
C VAL A 402 4.88 14.04 -6.62
N GLU A 403 5.26 15.17 -6.01
CA GLU A 403 6.16 16.15 -6.62
C GLU A 403 7.63 16.00 -6.19
N THR A 404 7.97 14.80 -5.73
CA THR A 404 9.34 14.30 -5.58
C THR A 404 9.77 13.62 -6.87
N GLY A 405 11.04 13.19 -6.97
CA GLY A 405 11.53 12.48 -8.16
C GLY A 405 11.29 13.23 -9.48
N TYR A 406 10.64 12.57 -10.44
CA TYR A 406 10.29 13.13 -11.75
C TYR A 406 9.11 14.11 -11.71
N ALA A 407 8.26 14.10 -10.67
CA ALA A 407 7.09 14.95 -10.53
C ALA A 407 6.19 15.01 -11.79
N GLY A 408 6.01 13.86 -12.47
CA GLY A 408 5.25 13.70 -13.71
C GLY A 408 5.90 14.33 -14.94
N MET A 409 7.19 14.67 -14.88
CA MET A 409 7.95 15.24 -16.00
C MET A 409 8.77 14.21 -16.77
N ASP A 410 8.49 12.91 -16.59
CA ASP A 410 9.16 11.83 -17.32
C ASP A 410 8.58 11.62 -18.74
N TYR A 411 7.31 11.96 -18.96
CA TYR A 411 6.61 11.88 -20.26
C TYR A 411 6.69 10.51 -20.97
N ARG A 412 6.98 9.43 -20.22
CA ARG A 412 7.05 8.06 -20.76
C ARG A 412 5.68 7.41 -20.93
N ALA A 413 4.64 8.01 -20.33
CA ALA A 413 3.26 7.64 -20.51
C ALA A 413 2.39 8.90 -20.61
N LYS A 414 1.19 8.74 -21.17
CA LYS A 414 0.20 9.81 -21.32
C LYS A 414 -0.94 9.58 -20.34
N ALA A 415 -0.89 10.27 -19.20
CA ALA A 415 -1.95 10.21 -18.21
C ALA A 415 -2.00 11.52 -17.43
N TRP A 416 -3.19 11.84 -16.91
CA TRP A 416 -3.38 12.96 -15.98
C TRP A 416 -3.64 12.38 -14.59
N PRO A 417 -2.93 12.82 -13.55
CA PRO A 417 -3.20 12.30 -12.21
C PRO A 417 -4.57 12.74 -11.69
N ASP A 418 -5.18 11.90 -10.84
CA ASP A 418 -6.40 12.28 -10.12
C ASP A 418 -6.05 13.33 -9.07
N TYR A 419 -4.98 13.13 -8.31
CA TYR A 419 -4.50 14.10 -7.33
C TYR A 419 -3.01 14.36 -7.48
N THR A 420 -2.57 15.58 -7.21
CA THR A 420 -1.14 15.92 -7.15
C THR A 420 -0.79 16.53 -5.81
N LEU A 421 0.09 15.86 -5.07
CA LEU A 421 0.47 16.19 -3.70
C LEU A 421 2.00 16.39 -3.57
N PRO A 422 2.49 17.13 -2.57
CA PRO A 422 3.91 17.48 -2.49
C PRO A 422 4.90 16.31 -2.39
N ASP A 423 4.56 15.28 -1.62
CA ASP A 423 5.38 14.12 -1.25
C ASP A 423 4.50 13.02 -0.63
N LEU A 424 5.13 11.89 -0.25
CA LEU A 424 4.43 10.75 0.37
C LEU A 424 3.74 11.10 1.71
N PRO A 425 4.38 11.80 2.68
CA PRO A 425 3.68 12.24 3.89
C PRO A 425 2.36 12.97 3.63
N HIS A 426 2.34 13.95 2.71
CA HIS A 426 1.11 14.66 2.38
C HIS A 426 0.09 13.75 1.69
N ALA A 427 0.55 12.84 0.81
CA ALA A 427 -0.34 11.89 0.13
C ALA A 427 -1.02 10.91 1.09
N VAL A 428 -0.28 10.40 2.09
CA VAL A 428 -0.84 9.54 3.14
C VAL A 428 -1.82 10.31 4.02
N ASP A 429 -1.46 11.51 4.47
CA ASP A 429 -2.35 12.35 5.26
C ASP A 429 -3.66 12.65 4.51
N PHE A 430 -3.55 12.94 3.21
CA PHE A 430 -4.71 13.14 2.35
C PHE A 430 -5.62 11.91 2.27
N ILE A 431 -5.07 10.72 2.05
CA ILE A 431 -5.86 9.47 1.99
C ILE A 431 -6.57 9.20 3.31
N LEU A 432 -5.89 9.39 4.43
CA LEU A 432 -6.42 9.03 5.75
C LEU A 432 -7.38 10.07 6.32
N ASN A 433 -7.18 11.36 6.01
CA ASN A 433 -7.84 12.46 6.72
C ASN A 433 -8.64 13.41 5.82
N ASP A 434 -8.11 13.79 4.67
CA ASP A 434 -8.68 14.88 3.86
C ASP A 434 -9.57 14.44 2.72
N HIS A 435 -9.30 13.30 2.07
CA HIS A 435 -9.98 12.87 0.84
C HIS A 435 -11.49 12.85 1.01
N ARG A 436 -11.96 12.23 2.10
CA ARG A 436 -13.37 12.16 2.43
C ARG A 436 -13.98 13.55 2.63
N GLN A 437 -13.31 14.44 3.34
CA GLN A 437 -13.81 15.80 3.61
C GLN A 437 -13.87 16.63 2.32
N LEU A 438 -12.85 16.52 1.47
CA LEU A 438 -12.83 17.16 0.16
C LEU A 438 -13.96 16.63 -0.72
N LEU A 439 -14.23 15.33 -0.68
CA LEU A 439 -15.30 14.70 -1.45
C LEU A 439 -16.69 15.17 -0.96
N GLU A 440 -16.91 15.21 0.35
CA GLU A 440 -18.14 15.74 0.96
C GLU A 440 -18.31 17.24 0.61
N PHE A 441 -17.23 18.02 0.66
CA PHE A 441 -17.22 19.43 0.27
C PHE A 441 -17.56 19.60 -1.22
N ALA A 442 -16.90 18.87 -2.11
CA ALA A 442 -17.18 18.90 -3.55
C ALA A 442 -18.63 18.47 -3.85
N ALA A 443 -19.16 17.48 -3.14
CA ALA A 443 -20.55 17.05 -3.28
C ALA A 443 -21.53 18.17 -2.89
N MET A 444 -21.27 18.91 -1.80
CA MET A 444 -22.07 20.07 -1.41
C MET A 444 -22.03 21.18 -2.46
N GLN A 445 -20.83 21.51 -2.96
CA GLN A 445 -20.65 22.57 -3.95
C GLN A 445 -21.31 22.26 -5.29
N THR A 446 -21.46 20.97 -5.62
CA THR A 446 -21.97 20.52 -6.93
C THR A 446 -23.35 19.88 -6.83
N ALA A 447 -24.07 20.06 -5.72
CA ALA A 447 -25.37 19.44 -5.48
C ALA A 447 -26.39 19.73 -6.62
N GLU A 448 -26.31 20.91 -7.24
CA GLU A 448 -27.20 21.33 -8.32
C GLU A 448 -26.78 20.86 -9.72
N VAL A 449 -25.56 20.31 -9.87
CA VAL A 449 -25.04 19.81 -11.16
C VAL A 449 -25.87 18.62 -11.64
N LYS A 450 -26.24 18.63 -12.91
CA LYS A 450 -27.05 17.61 -13.61
C LYS A 450 -26.32 17.06 -14.84
N ALA A 451 -26.84 15.98 -15.39
CA ALA A 451 -26.35 15.39 -16.64
C ALA A 451 -26.31 16.44 -17.77
N GLY A 452 -25.19 16.49 -18.51
CA GLY A 452 -24.94 17.44 -19.60
C GLY A 452 -24.45 18.83 -19.18
N ASP A 453 -24.37 19.11 -17.88
CA ASP A 453 -23.91 20.41 -17.37
C ASP A 453 -22.42 20.65 -17.67
N LEU A 454 -22.05 21.93 -17.71
CA LEU A 454 -20.67 22.40 -17.80
C LEU A 454 -20.25 23.00 -16.45
N VAL A 455 -19.09 22.58 -15.96
CA VAL A 455 -18.45 23.10 -14.75
C VAL A 455 -17.12 23.74 -15.14
N LEU A 456 -16.92 25.00 -14.75
CA LEU A 456 -15.70 25.77 -14.97
C LEU A 456 -14.97 25.96 -13.65
N VAL A 457 -13.74 25.47 -13.56
CA VAL A 457 -12.89 25.56 -12.36
C VAL A 457 -11.68 26.43 -12.66
N GLY A 458 -11.74 27.70 -12.25
CA GLY A 458 -10.68 28.69 -12.40
C GLY A 458 -9.89 28.93 -11.11
N GLY A 459 -8.86 29.77 -11.22
CA GLY A 459 -7.97 30.10 -10.10
C GLY A 459 -6.52 30.21 -10.52
N LEU A 460 -5.71 30.88 -9.71
CA LEU A 460 -4.29 31.11 -9.99
C LEU A 460 -3.51 29.80 -10.14
N SER A 461 -2.40 29.81 -10.88
CA SER A 461 -1.52 28.65 -11.00
C SER A 461 -1.14 28.09 -9.62
N ARG A 462 -1.19 26.75 -9.49
CA ARG A 462 -0.88 26.00 -8.26
C ARG A 462 -1.84 26.23 -7.07
N SER A 463 -3.06 26.72 -7.32
CA SER A 463 -4.09 26.89 -6.28
C SER A 463 -4.84 25.61 -5.87
N GLY A 464 -4.61 24.45 -6.52
CA GLY A 464 -5.31 23.19 -6.19
C GLY A 464 -6.56 22.88 -7.02
N LYS A 465 -6.80 23.64 -8.11
CA LYS A 465 -7.92 23.42 -9.05
C LYS A 465 -8.11 21.97 -9.50
N SER A 466 -7.00 21.30 -9.86
CA SER A 466 -7.03 19.93 -10.37
C SER A 466 -7.56 18.97 -9.31
N ASN A 467 -7.09 19.11 -8.06
CA ASN A 467 -7.52 18.26 -6.94
C ASN A 467 -9.02 18.47 -6.64
N PHE A 468 -9.51 19.72 -6.69
CA PHE A 468 -10.94 20.00 -6.58
C PHE A 468 -11.73 19.37 -7.73
N SER A 469 -11.27 19.54 -8.97
CA SER A 469 -11.94 19.00 -10.16
C SER A 469 -12.06 17.47 -10.09
N SER A 470 -11.02 16.79 -9.61
CA SER A 470 -11.06 15.34 -9.41
C SER A 470 -12.05 14.93 -8.30
N ALA A 471 -12.10 15.67 -7.19
CA ALA A 471 -13.11 15.43 -6.15
C ALA A 471 -14.54 15.67 -6.65
N VAL A 472 -14.75 16.65 -7.54
CA VAL A 472 -16.05 16.86 -8.21
C VAL A 472 -16.39 15.68 -9.12
N ILE A 473 -15.44 15.15 -9.90
CA ILE A 473 -15.68 13.96 -10.73
C ILE A 473 -16.10 12.78 -9.87
N GLU A 474 -15.38 12.53 -8.78
CA GLU A 474 -15.69 11.43 -7.86
C GLU A 474 -17.06 11.60 -7.21
N SER A 475 -17.40 12.81 -6.74
CA SER A 475 -18.70 13.07 -6.11
C SER A 475 -19.87 12.92 -7.09
N LEU A 476 -19.69 13.33 -8.35
CA LEU A 476 -20.68 13.16 -9.40
C LEU A 476 -20.85 11.68 -9.78
N ARG A 477 -19.77 10.90 -9.85
CA ARG A 477 -19.83 9.44 -10.10
C ARG A 477 -20.61 8.72 -9.01
N LEU A 478 -20.43 9.09 -7.75
CA LEU A 478 -21.23 8.56 -6.63
C LEU A 478 -22.73 8.88 -6.75
N ARG A 479 -23.08 9.95 -7.47
CA ARG A 479 -24.47 10.32 -7.81
C ARG A 479 -24.98 9.68 -9.11
N GLY A 480 -24.20 8.78 -9.72
CA GLY A 480 -24.54 8.09 -10.96
C GLY A 480 -24.36 8.94 -12.23
N LEU A 481 -23.61 10.05 -12.15
CA LEU A 481 -23.31 10.91 -13.30
C LEU A 481 -21.94 10.57 -13.88
N THR A 482 -21.86 10.44 -15.20
CA THR A 482 -20.58 10.37 -15.91
C THR A 482 -20.00 11.77 -16.06
N ALA A 483 -18.75 11.95 -15.66
CA ALA A 483 -18.07 13.23 -15.71
C ALA A 483 -16.66 13.10 -16.28
N HIS A 484 -16.26 14.09 -17.08
CA HIS A 484 -14.96 14.16 -17.75
C HIS A 484 -14.23 15.45 -17.42
N ARG A 485 -12.93 15.34 -17.13
CA ARG A 485 -12.04 16.49 -16.95
C ARG A 485 -11.39 16.88 -18.27
N LEU A 486 -11.51 18.14 -18.63
CA LEU A 486 -10.83 18.76 -19.77
C LEU A 486 -9.86 19.84 -19.25
N PRO A 487 -8.61 19.49 -18.91
CA PRO A 487 -7.65 20.49 -18.46
C PRO A 487 -7.29 21.42 -19.62
N LEU A 488 -7.35 22.73 -19.39
CA LEU A 488 -6.97 23.72 -20.42
C LEU A 488 -5.51 23.58 -20.89
N ASP A 489 -4.66 22.93 -20.09
CA ASP A 489 -3.28 22.59 -20.45
C ASP A 489 -3.21 21.74 -21.74
N ALA A 490 -4.28 21.01 -22.09
CA ALA A 490 -4.39 20.26 -23.33
C ALA A 490 -4.46 21.16 -24.59
N TRP A 491 -4.71 22.46 -24.43
CA TRP A 491 -4.75 23.46 -25.51
C TRP A 491 -3.68 24.54 -25.34
N LEU A 492 -2.62 24.29 -24.56
CA LEU A 492 -1.48 25.20 -24.51
C LEU A 492 -0.79 25.26 -25.87
N ILE A 493 -0.56 26.47 -26.37
CA ILE A 493 0.18 26.72 -27.60
C ILE A 493 1.68 26.58 -27.33
N ASP A 494 2.42 26.05 -28.30
CA ASP A 494 3.88 25.94 -28.30
C ASP A 494 4.53 27.30 -28.00
N ASP A 495 5.60 27.32 -27.20
CA ASP A 495 6.18 28.56 -26.66
C ASP A 495 6.52 29.59 -27.75
N GLN A 496 7.01 29.11 -28.90
CA GLN A 496 7.42 29.92 -30.04
C GLN A 496 6.25 30.58 -30.80
N GLN A 497 5.04 30.08 -30.61
CA GLN A 497 3.83 30.52 -31.32
C GLN A 497 2.90 31.38 -30.44
N ARG A 498 3.27 31.60 -29.17
CA ARG A 498 2.45 32.34 -28.21
C ARG A 498 2.39 33.83 -28.53
N THR A 499 1.22 34.42 -28.31
CA THR A 499 1.05 35.88 -28.30
C THR A 499 1.15 36.42 -26.87
N ALA A 500 1.32 37.74 -26.72
CA ALA A 500 1.46 38.38 -25.42
C ALA A 500 0.23 38.15 -24.50
N GLY A 501 0.50 38.07 -23.19
CA GLY A 501 -0.51 37.92 -22.14
C GLY A 501 -1.00 36.47 -21.95
N VAL A 502 -1.71 36.23 -20.85
CA VAL A 502 -2.12 34.88 -20.44
C VAL A 502 -3.05 34.20 -21.45
N LYS A 503 -3.94 34.94 -22.14
CA LYS A 503 -4.84 34.37 -23.16
C LYS A 503 -4.06 33.81 -24.36
N GLY A 504 -2.99 34.49 -24.76
CA GLY A 504 -2.14 34.13 -25.90
C GLY A 504 -1.39 32.82 -25.74
N ARG A 505 -1.51 32.17 -24.57
CA ARG A 505 -0.92 30.87 -24.27
C ARG A 505 -1.82 29.69 -24.63
N TYR A 506 -3.11 29.91 -24.93
CA TYR A 506 -4.11 28.86 -25.12
C TYR A 506 -4.89 29.02 -26.42
N ASP A 507 -5.24 27.91 -27.07
CA ASP A 507 -6.20 27.87 -28.19
C ASP A 507 -7.65 27.84 -27.66
N LEU A 508 -8.11 28.98 -27.14
CA LEU A 508 -9.48 29.13 -26.65
C LEU A 508 -10.57 28.93 -27.73
N PRO A 509 -10.37 29.34 -29.00
CA PRO A 509 -11.32 29.03 -30.07
C PRO A 509 -11.58 27.53 -30.22
N ALA A 510 -10.54 26.70 -30.22
CA ALA A 510 -10.70 25.25 -30.30
C ALA A 510 -11.47 24.67 -29.11
N VAL A 511 -11.17 25.13 -27.88
CA VAL A 511 -11.91 24.74 -26.67
C VAL A 511 -13.39 25.10 -26.80
N SER A 512 -13.68 26.31 -27.24
CA SER A 512 -15.05 26.83 -27.36
C SER A 512 -15.86 26.04 -28.39
N GLN A 513 -15.25 25.72 -29.54
CA GLN A 513 -15.87 24.91 -30.59
C GLN A 513 -16.22 23.51 -30.09
N LEU A 514 -15.29 22.85 -29.39
CA LEU A 514 -15.53 21.54 -28.78
C LEU A 514 -16.70 21.59 -27.80
N LEU A 515 -16.67 22.55 -26.87
CA LEU A 515 -17.70 22.69 -25.85
C LEU A 515 -19.07 22.99 -26.46
N GLN A 516 -19.16 23.80 -27.52
CA GLN A 516 -20.43 24.06 -28.22
C GLN A 516 -20.98 22.81 -28.89
N ALA A 517 -20.11 21.99 -29.50
CA ALA A 517 -20.52 20.78 -30.18
C ALA A 517 -20.90 19.62 -29.23
N ARG A 518 -20.57 19.70 -27.93
CA ARG A 518 -20.72 18.60 -26.96
C ARG A 518 -22.16 18.07 -26.83
N THR A 519 -23.15 18.92 -27.05
CA THR A 519 -24.58 18.57 -26.94
C THR A 519 -25.14 17.95 -28.23
N SER A 520 -24.38 17.98 -29.33
CA SER A 520 -24.86 17.58 -30.67
C SER A 520 -24.76 16.08 -30.94
N GLY A 521 -24.03 15.32 -30.12
CA GLY A 521 -23.85 13.88 -30.29
C GLY A 521 -22.61 13.37 -29.55
N MET A 522 -22.37 12.06 -29.65
CA MET A 522 -21.13 11.46 -29.14
C MET A 522 -19.91 12.03 -29.89
N GLN A 523 -18.89 12.43 -29.15
CA GLN A 523 -17.62 12.92 -29.67
C GLN A 523 -16.49 12.00 -29.23
N GLN A 524 -15.64 11.62 -30.19
CA GLN A 524 -14.36 10.98 -29.91
C GLN A 524 -13.26 11.96 -30.29
N LEU A 525 -12.35 12.23 -29.37
CA LEU A 525 -11.26 13.17 -29.57
C LEU A 525 -10.02 12.75 -28.78
N GLU A 526 -8.88 13.37 -29.10
CA GLU A 526 -7.64 13.22 -28.35
C GLU A 526 -7.33 14.53 -27.62
N LEU A 527 -7.19 14.47 -26.31
CA LEU A 527 -6.76 15.60 -25.49
C LEU A 527 -5.25 15.75 -25.57
N GLY A 528 -4.78 16.93 -25.98
CA GLY A 528 -3.36 17.26 -26.03
C GLY A 528 -2.66 17.05 -24.69
N VAL A 529 -1.37 16.70 -24.75
CA VAL A 529 -0.50 16.61 -23.58
C VAL A 529 0.64 17.59 -23.79
N TYR A 530 0.78 18.56 -22.89
CA TYR A 530 1.80 19.59 -23.00
C TYR A 530 3.09 19.17 -22.28
N HIS A 531 4.20 19.09 -23.03
CA HIS A 531 5.52 18.78 -22.49
C HIS A 531 6.12 20.02 -21.83
N LYS A 532 6.02 20.13 -20.50
CA LYS A 532 6.42 21.34 -19.74
C LYS A 532 7.90 21.70 -19.88
N LEU A 533 8.80 20.71 -19.96
CA LEU A 533 10.24 20.94 -20.15
C LEU A 533 10.57 21.46 -21.55
N GLN A 534 10.06 20.81 -22.61
CA GLN A 534 10.29 21.20 -24.00
C GLN A 534 9.39 22.34 -24.47
N ARG A 535 8.38 22.69 -23.66
CA ARG A 535 7.38 23.75 -23.90
C ARG A 535 6.65 23.63 -25.25
N ARG A 536 6.23 22.41 -25.58
CA ARG A 536 5.49 22.08 -26.80
C ARG A 536 4.41 21.04 -26.55
N GLN A 537 3.40 20.99 -27.41
CA GLN A 537 2.46 19.88 -27.45
C GLN A 537 3.16 18.58 -27.87
N MET A 538 2.75 17.47 -27.27
CA MET A 538 3.13 16.14 -27.72
C MET A 538 2.38 15.79 -29.01
N GLU A 539 2.99 14.95 -29.85
CA GLU A 539 2.44 14.60 -31.17
C GLU A 539 1.09 13.87 -31.13
N SER A 540 0.73 13.29 -29.99
CA SER A 540 -0.50 12.52 -29.82
C SER A 540 -1.05 12.67 -28.42
N GLY A 541 -2.37 12.65 -28.30
CA GLY A 541 -3.08 12.97 -27.06
C GLY A 541 -3.52 11.76 -26.25
N ILE A 542 -4.41 12.01 -25.30
CA ILE A 542 -5.14 11.03 -24.52
C ILE A 542 -6.54 10.88 -25.13
N PRO A 543 -6.93 9.68 -25.59
CA PRO A 543 -8.25 9.48 -26.18
C PRO A 543 -9.34 9.65 -25.13
N ILE A 544 -10.39 10.39 -25.49
CA ILE A 544 -11.58 10.56 -24.65
C ILE A 544 -12.84 10.47 -25.50
N THR A 545 -13.89 9.93 -24.90
CA THR A 545 -15.24 9.89 -25.49
C THR A 545 -16.18 10.71 -24.61
N ILE A 546 -16.87 11.66 -25.22
CA ILE A 546 -17.83 12.53 -24.56
C ILE A 546 -19.21 12.27 -25.15
N ASN A 547 -20.21 12.04 -24.30
CA ASN A 547 -21.61 11.97 -24.68
C ASN A 547 -22.36 13.24 -24.27
N PRO A 548 -23.50 13.56 -24.91
CA PRO A 548 -24.27 14.77 -24.59
C PRO A 548 -24.77 14.88 -23.13
N GLN A 549 -24.89 13.75 -22.43
CA GLN A 549 -25.34 13.68 -21.02
C GLN A 549 -24.17 13.68 -20.03
N ASP A 550 -22.92 13.61 -20.51
CA ASP A 550 -21.76 13.62 -19.62
C ASP A 550 -21.55 15.04 -19.09
N VAL A 551 -21.23 15.15 -17.80
CA VAL A 551 -20.82 16.41 -17.19
C VAL A 551 -19.40 16.74 -17.63
N ILE A 552 -19.19 17.95 -18.14
CA ILE A 552 -17.86 18.40 -18.56
C ILE A 552 -17.29 19.36 -17.52
N ILE A 553 -16.09 19.06 -17.03
CA ILE A 553 -15.37 19.90 -16.08
C ILE A 553 -14.13 20.46 -16.79
N VAL A 554 -14.14 21.76 -17.06
CA VAL A 554 -12.99 22.46 -17.63
C VAL A 554 -12.24 23.14 -16.50
N ASP A 555 -11.01 22.70 -16.24
CA ASP A 555 -10.15 23.31 -15.22
C ASP A 555 -8.91 23.95 -15.84
N GLY A 556 -8.50 25.07 -15.26
CA GLY A 556 -7.34 25.79 -15.75
C GLY A 556 -7.34 27.22 -15.28
N THR A 557 -6.19 27.86 -15.44
CA THR A 557 -5.95 29.22 -14.97
C THR A 557 -7.00 30.21 -15.49
N ILE A 558 -7.40 30.09 -16.76
CA ILE A 558 -8.35 30.98 -17.43
C ILE A 558 -9.69 30.30 -17.74
N ALA A 559 -10.04 29.19 -17.07
CA ALA A 559 -11.26 28.43 -17.36
C ALA A 559 -12.54 29.27 -17.22
N LEU A 560 -12.59 30.16 -16.24
CA LEU A 560 -13.76 31.02 -15.99
C LEU A 560 -13.99 32.06 -17.08
N GLU A 561 -13.00 32.34 -17.93
CA GLU A 561 -13.20 33.20 -19.09
C GLU A 561 -14.20 32.60 -20.06
N LEU A 562 -14.38 31.29 -20.11
CA LEU A 562 -15.37 30.66 -20.99
C LEU A 562 -16.81 30.95 -20.56
N ALA A 563 -17.05 31.49 -19.36
CA ALA A 563 -18.38 31.75 -18.83
C ALA A 563 -19.20 32.73 -19.68
N HIS A 564 -18.56 33.64 -20.43
CA HIS A 564 -19.29 34.55 -21.34
C HIS A 564 -19.97 33.82 -22.51
N LEU A 565 -19.43 32.67 -22.92
CA LEU A 565 -20.01 31.81 -23.96
C LEU A 565 -20.99 30.80 -23.38
N PHE A 566 -20.85 30.47 -22.10
CA PHE A 566 -21.65 29.46 -21.40
C PHE A 566 -22.20 30.04 -20.09
N PRO A 567 -23.21 30.93 -20.14
CA PRO A 567 -23.71 31.62 -18.96
C PRO A 567 -24.31 30.68 -17.91
N ASP A 568 -24.84 29.54 -18.34
CA ASP A 568 -25.45 28.51 -17.48
C ASP A 568 -24.41 27.56 -16.83
N ALA A 569 -23.11 27.75 -17.11
CA ALA A 569 -22.08 26.92 -16.50
C ALA A 569 -21.94 27.18 -15.00
N HIS A 570 -21.71 26.11 -14.24
CA HIS A 570 -21.34 26.17 -12.82
C HIS A 570 -19.91 26.72 -12.71
N ARG A 571 -19.68 27.70 -11.85
CA ARG A 571 -18.42 28.47 -11.80
C ARG A 571 -17.79 28.40 -10.43
N PHE A 572 -16.57 27.88 -10.35
CA PHE A 572 -15.79 27.79 -9.13
C PHE A 572 -14.42 28.45 -9.28
N PHE A 573 -14.05 29.28 -8.31
CA PHE A 573 -12.75 29.90 -8.22
C PHE A 573 -11.99 29.34 -7.03
N VAL A 574 -10.96 28.54 -7.29
CA VAL A 574 -10.17 27.88 -6.25
C VAL A 574 -8.96 28.73 -5.88
N GLU A 575 -8.85 29.06 -4.60
CA GLU A 575 -7.77 29.83 -4.02
C GLU A 575 -7.17 29.18 -2.77
N ILE A 576 -5.96 29.62 -2.45
CA ILE A 576 -5.19 29.23 -1.26
C ILE A 576 -4.40 30.43 -0.77
N ALA A 577 -3.78 30.33 0.41
CA ALA A 577 -2.88 31.36 0.91
C ALA A 577 -1.77 31.67 -0.09
N GLU A 578 -1.47 32.97 -0.27
CA GLU A 578 -0.54 33.42 -1.31
C GLU A 578 0.90 32.92 -1.09
N ASP A 579 1.36 32.89 0.17
CA ASP A 579 2.69 32.37 0.52
C ASP A 579 2.85 30.89 0.16
N GLU A 580 1.79 30.10 0.40
CA GLU A 580 1.72 28.70 0.01
C GLU A 580 1.78 28.55 -1.51
N ARG A 581 0.97 29.33 -2.22
CA ARG A 581 0.93 29.31 -3.68
C ARG A 581 2.27 29.70 -4.29
N LYS A 582 2.91 30.76 -3.79
CA LYS A 582 4.25 31.20 -4.21
C LYS A 582 5.24 30.05 -4.10
N ARG A 583 5.29 29.40 -2.95
CA ARG A 583 6.20 28.25 -2.71
C ARG A 583 5.98 27.14 -3.73
N ARG A 584 4.71 26.80 -4.02
CA ARG A 584 4.35 25.77 -5.01
C ARG A 584 4.72 26.14 -6.43
N VAL A 585 4.65 27.41 -6.81
CA VAL A 585 5.09 27.91 -8.12
C VAL A 585 6.61 27.84 -8.24
N LEU A 586 7.35 28.34 -7.24
CA LEU A 586 8.81 28.29 -7.24
C LEU A 586 9.33 26.85 -7.31
N LYS A 587 8.73 25.92 -6.53
CA LYS A 587 9.06 24.49 -6.57
C LYS A 587 8.89 23.91 -7.98
N GLU A 588 7.77 24.19 -8.65
CA GLU A 588 7.52 23.69 -10.00
C GLU A 588 8.58 24.18 -11.00
N TYR A 589 9.00 25.44 -10.94
CA TYR A 589 10.02 25.96 -11.86
C TYR A 589 11.41 25.42 -11.58
N ARG A 590 11.76 25.17 -10.32
CA ARG A 590 13.01 24.45 -9.97
C ARG A 590 13.03 23.04 -10.57
N LEU A 591 11.91 22.32 -10.51
CA LEU A 591 11.77 21.01 -11.14
C LEU A 591 11.90 21.06 -12.67
N ARG A 592 11.61 22.22 -13.28
CA ARG A 592 11.83 22.47 -14.71
C ARG A 592 13.28 22.89 -15.04
N GLY A 593 14.17 22.94 -14.05
CA GLY A 593 15.57 23.32 -14.21
C GLY A 593 15.87 24.81 -14.04
N CYS A 594 14.90 25.64 -13.63
CA CYS A 594 15.16 27.05 -13.31
C CYS A 594 15.90 27.21 -11.98
N ASN A 595 16.81 28.17 -11.91
CA ASN A 595 17.38 28.60 -10.63
C ASN A 595 16.38 29.47 -9.83
N ASP A 596 16.74 29.84 -8.60
CA ASP A 596 15.86 30.60 -7.70
C ASP A 596 15.51 31.99 -8.24
N GLU A 597 16.47 32.69 -8.85
CA GLU A 597 16.25 34.04 -9.40
C GLU A 597 15.31 34.00 -10.62
N GLU A 598 15.51 33.04 -11.52
CA GLU A 598 14.65 32.81 -12.68
C GLU A 598 13.22 32.45 -12.25
N ALA A 599 13.07 31.56 -11.26
CA ALA A 599 11.77 31.17 -10.74
C ALA A 599 11.03 32.35 -10.09
N GLU A 600 11.73 33.19 -9.32
CA GLU A 600 11.18 34.43 -8.75
C GLU A 600 10.80 35.45 -9.82
N PHE A 601 11.64 35.62 -10.85
CA PHE A 601 11.32 36.50 -11.98
C PHE A 601 10.04 36.06 -12.69
N ILE A 602 9.91 34.76 -12.99
CA ILE A 602 8.70 34.22 -13.63
C ILE A 602 7.48 34.40 -12.74
N TYR A 603 7.62 34.16 -11.43
CA TYR A 603 6.55 34.39 -10.47
C TYR A 603 6.07 35.85 -10.47
N ASN A 604 7.00 36.81 -10.39
CA ASN A 604 6.70 38.24 -10.37
C ASN A 604 6.08 38.72 -11.70
N SER A 605 6.57 38.19 -12.83
CA SER A 605 5.94 38.44 -14.14
C SER A 605 4.48 38.00 -14.15
N ARG A 606 4.17 36.83 -13.56
CA ARG A 606 2.79 36.33 -13.45
C ARG A 606 1.90 37.19 -12.56
N GLN A 607 2.44 37.80 -11.50
CA GLN A 607 1.69 38.75 -10.68
C GLN A 607 1.20 39.95 -11.47
N GLN A 608 1.95 40.37 -12.48
CA GLN A 608 1.62 41.54 -13.30
C GLN A 608 0.71 41.19 -14.47
N ASP A 609 0.96 40.09 -15.18
CA ASP A 609 0.27 39.77 -16.44
C ASP A 609 -0.92 38.81 -16.30
N GLU A 610 -0.89 37.92 -15.31
CA GLU A 610 -1.81 36.78 -15.19
C GLU A 610 -2.85 37.03 -14.08
N VAL A 611 -2.42 37.54 -12.92
CA VAL A 611 -3.25 37.67 -11.72
C VAL A 611 -4.45 38.63 -11.89
N PRO A 612 -4.29 39.88 -12.36
CA PRO A 612 -5.42 40.80 -12.48
C PRO A 612 -6.53 40.27 -13.40
N TYR A 613 -6.10 39.58 -14.46
CA TYR A 613 -6.99 39.01 -15.46
C TYR A 613 -7.82 37.84 -14.89
N ILE A 614 -7.18 36.94 -14.15
CA ILE A 614 -7.87 35.78 -13.55
C ILE A 614 -8.88 36.22 -12.49
N PHE A 615 -8.55 37.22 -11.67
CA PHE A 615 -9.48 37.75 -10.68
C PHE A 615 -10.68 38.47 -11.34
N ALA A 616 -10.48 39.13 -12.49
CA ALA A 616 -11.59 39.70 -13.24
C ALA A 616 -12.54 38.60 -13.78
N GLY A 617 -11.99 37.48 -14.27
CA GLY A 617 -12.78 36.32 -14.69
C GLY A 617 -13.50 35.58 -13.56
N ALA A 618 -13.10 35.80 -12.30
CA ALA A 618 -13.71 35.19 -11.12
C ALA A 618 -15.06 35.80 -10.72
N ASN A 619 -15.47 36.90 -11.36
CA ASN A 619 -16.64 37.65 -10.94
C ASN A 619 -17.93 36.82 -11.08
N GLY A 620 -18.66 36.64 -9.98
CA GLY A 620 -19.85 35.78 -9.94
C GLY A 620 -19.58 34.27 -9.87
N ALA A 621 -18.32 33.85 -9.68
CA ALA A 621 -17.98 32.46 -9.37
C ALA A 621 -18.03 32.21 -7.85
N ASN A 622 -18.37 30.99 -7.45
CA ASN A 622 -18.24 30.54 -6.06
C ASN A 622 -16.76 30.44 -5.70
N ARG A 623 -16.31 31.22 -4.72
CA ARG A 623 -14.92 31.19 -4.27
C ARG A 623 -14.74 30.06 -3.27
N LEU A 624 -13.67 29.30 -3.43
CA LEU A 624 -13.39 28.13 -2.62
C LEU A 624 -11.97 28.23 -2.09
N ASN A 625 -11.82 28.16 -0.77
CA ASN A 625 -10.51 28.00 -0.13
C ASN A 625 -10.28 26.52 0.18
N ILE A 626 -9.30 25.92 -0.47
CA ILE A 626 -8.99 24.49 -0.37
C ILE A 626 -7.59 24.30 0.19
N GLN A 627 -7.49 24.18 1.52
CA GLN A 627 -6.24 23.82 2.18
C GLN A 627 -6.23 22.34 2.54
N LEU A 628 -5.56 21.56 1.67
CA LEU A 628 -5.17 20.20 1.97
C LEU A 628 -4.12 20.21 3.10
N THR A 629 -4.14 19.18 3.94
CA THR A 629 -3.29 18.91 5.12
C THR A 629 -3.45 19.82 6.32
N ASN A 630 -4.53 20.63 6.37
CA ASN A 630 -4.95 21.44 7.53
C ASN A 630 -6.48 21.44 7.76
N GLN A 631 -7.24 20.59 7.04
CA GLN A 631 -8.71 20.44 7.20
C GLN A 631 -9.50 21.76 7.14
N HIS A 632 -9.10 22.69 6.27
CA HIS A 632 -9.80 23.96 6.09
C HIS A 632 -10.37 24.05 4.67
N PHE A 633 -11.67 23.72 4.56
CA PHE A 633 -12.48 23.88 3.35
C PHE A 633 -13.61 24.86 3.64
N ASN A 634 -13.58 26.03 3.02
CA ASN A 634 -14.61 27.04 3.20
C ASN A 634 -15.00 27.67 1.86
N THR A 635 -16.25 28.09 1.76
CA THR A 635 -16.82 28.87 0.66
C THR A 635 -16.87 30.35 1.00
#